data_AF-A0A498HYK3-F1
#
_entry.id   AF-A0A498HYK3-F1
#
_cell.length_a   1.000
_cell.length_b   1.000
_cell.length_c   1.000
_cell.angle_alpha   90.00
_cell.angle_beta   90.00
_cell.angle_gamma   90.00
#
_symmetry.space_group_name_H-M   'P 1'
#
loop_
_entity.id
_entity.type
_entity.pdbx_description
1 polymer ?
#
loop_
_entity_poly.entity_id
_entity_poly.type
_entity_poly.pdbx_seq_one_letter_code
_entity_poly.pdbx_strand_id
1 'polypeptide(L)'
;MSVSLTVMTFNLHEDQTEDSPYSWDKRRDLCISVITSYSPIILCTQQGVKSQLDYLQQCLPGYDQFGISRKGPEDTSDEHCTIFYDKEKVELLEGGTFWLSESPSVPGSMSWGSEVPCIATWIVNTNMDEFSPRARRRSALLTWQHIASLPPGLPVVYCGGFNTQKESTTGRFLLGRSREHGAVGDMRDAWPNARVRKNVSLIRTFHGFKGDKQGALEFLKLVFRALCLCWDRQTQDLHVDWILFRGRSLSPVLCEVVSDNIDGYYPSSHYPIFAEFMLPRTGNPLNVKVNKLTSTKTQLPYSYYSLPYCTPEHIVDSAENLGEVLRGDRIENSPYEFKMRDPQMCNAVCRVVLNAKTAKEFKEKIDDEYRVNMILDNLPLVVPIPRPDQENALVYQHGFHVGLRGQYAGNKDEKHFINNHLTFTVKYHKDQMTESARIVGFEVKPFSVKHEYEGEWSKEKRLTTCDPHAKRTVTSSESPQEVEDKKEIIFTYDVEFQESDVKWASRWDTYLLVADDQIHWFSIVNSLMIVLFLSGMVAMIMLRTLYRDISKYNQLETQEEAQEETGWKLVHGDVFRPPVNSDLLCVYVGTGVQFFGMILVTMLFAVLGFLSPSNRGGLMTAMLLLWVFMGLFAGYSAARLYKMFKGTEWKKISLKTAFMFPATLFAIFFVLNALIWGEKSSGAVPFGTMFALVFLWFGISVPLIYVGAYVGFRKPSIEDPVKTNKIPRQVPEQAWYMHPAFSILIGGILPFGAVFIELFFILTSIWLHQFYYIFGFLFIVFIILIITCAEITIVLCYFQLCSEDYLWWWRSYLTSGSSALYLFLYAAFYFFTKLDIKKPVSGALYFGYMLIASYSFFVLTGTIGFYACFWFTRLIYSSVKFD
;
A
#
# COMPACT_ATOMS: atom_id res chain seq x y z
N MET A 1 -4.74 25.68 -20.91
CA MET A 1 -5.56 25.95 -19.71
C MET A 1 -6.73 24.98 -19.69
N SER A 2 -6.82 24.17 -18.64
CA SER A 2 -8.00 23.35 -18.35
C SER A 2 -9.14 24.24 -17.90
N VAL A 3 -10.36 23.98 -18.39
CA VAL A 3 -11.56 24.65 -17.88
C VAL A 3 -12.10 23.79 -16.73
N SER A 4 -12.12 24.34 -15.53
CA SER A 4 -12.75 23.71 -14.37
C SER A 4 -14.06 24.41 -14.01
N LEU A 5 -15.03 23.61 -13.57
CA LEU A 5 -16.32 24.05 -13.07
C LEU A 5 -16.32 23.87 -11.55
N THR A 6 -16.31 24.96 -10.79
CA THR A 6 -16.39 24.92 -9.32
C THR A 6 -17.84 25.13 -8.86
N VAL A 7 -18.30 24.24 -8.00
CA VAL A 7 -19.68 24.24 -7.48
C VAL A 7 -19.64 24.15 -5.95
N MET A 8 -20.41 24.98 -5.28
CA MET A 8 -20.60 24.93 -3.82
C MET A 8 -22.07 24.72 -3.49
N THR A 9 -22.37 23.82 -2.55
CA THR A 9 -23.70 23.72 -1.92
C THR A 9 -23.60 24.16 -0.47
N PHE A 10 -24.47 25.08 -0.05
CA PHE A 10 -24.38 25.71 1.26
C PHE A 10 -25.77 26.05 1.84
N ASN A 11 -26.18 25.31 2.87
CA ASN A 11 -27.36 25.64 3.65
C ASN A 11 -27.03 26.80 4.59
N LEU A 12 -27.72 27.94 4.47
CA LEU A 12 -27.42 29.17 5.20
C LEU A 12 -27.94 29.16 6.65
N HIS A 13 -28.86 28.22 6.95
CA HIS A 13 -29.67 28.18 8.17
C HIS A 13 -30.54 29.43 8.34
N GLU A 14 -31.82 29.24 8.62
CA GLU A 14 -32.77 30.33 8.82
C GLU A 14 -32.31 31.34 9.88
N ASP A 15 -32.75 32.59 9.76
CA ASP A 15 -32.39 33.62 10.74
C ASP A 15 -32.99 33.29 12.13
N GLN A 16 -32.22 33.58 13.17
CA GLN A 16 -32.59 33.36 14.56
C GLN A 16 -32.74 34.72 15.25
N THR A 17 -33.48 34.80 16.35
CA THR A 17 -33.67 36.03 17.13
C THR A 17 -32.33 36.73 17.42
N GLU A 18 -32.28 38.07 17.42
CA GLU A 18 -31.06 38.87 17.60
C GLU A 18 -30.21 38.49 18.85
N ASP A 19 -30.89 38.07 19.92
CA ASP A 19 -30.25 37.61 21.16
C ASP A 19 -29.47 36.29 21.00
N SER A 20 -29.77 35.50 19.97
CA SER A 20 -29.09 34.24 19.68
C SER A 20 -27.63 34.51 19.31
N PRO A 21 -26.66 33.70 19.80
CA PRO A 21 -25.28 33.77 19.32
C PRO A 21 -25.15 33.35 17.84
N TYR A 22 -26.21 32.78 17.25
CA TYR A 22 -26.26 32.26 15.89
C TYR A 22 -27.19 33.07 14.97
N SER A 23 -27.58 34.29 15.36
CA SER A 23 -28.35 35.20 14.50
C SER A 23 -27.59 35.52 13.21
N TRP A 24 -28.32 35.81 12.13
CA TRP A 24 -27.72 36.10 10.82
C TRP A 24 -26.72 37.25 10.87
N ASP A 25 -27.04 38.32 11.62
CA ASP A 25 -26.16 39.49 11.74
C ASP A 25 -24.75 39.17 12.27
N LYS A 26 -24.63 38.13 13.11
CA LYS A 26 -23.34 37.68 13.66
C LYS A 26 -22.60 36.74 12.72
N ARG A 27 -23.27 36.15 11.73
CA ARG A 27 -22.72 35.13 10.80
C ARG A 27 -22.48 35.65 9.39
N ARG A 28 -23.24 36.66 8.95
CA ARG A 28 -23.30 37.13 7.55
C ARG A 28 -21.93 37.47 6.95
N ASP A 29 -21.04 38.09 7.73
CA ASP A 29 -19.70 38.47 7.26
C ASP A 29 -18.78 37.26 7.10
N LEU A 30 -18.89 36.27 8.00
CA LEU A 30 -18.17 35.01 7.88
C LEU A 30 -18.69 34.18 6.70
N CYS A 31 -20.00 34.15 6.46
CA CYS A 31 -20.59 33.53 5.27
C CYS A 31 -19.99 34.12 3.98
N ILE A 32 -19.90 35.46 3.88
CA ILE A 32 -19.28 36.13 2.73
C ILE A 32 -17.79 35.81 2.63
N SER A 33 -17.06 35.80 3.74
CA SER A 33 -15.64 35.44 3.73
C SER A 33 -15.42 34.03 3.21
N VAL A 34 -16.26 33.07 3.57
CA VAL A 34 -16.15 31.69 3.06
C VAL A 34 -16.46 31.62 1.57
N ILE A 35 -17.55 32.24 1.13
CA ILE A 35 -17.94 32.23 -0.29
C ILE A 35 -16.86 32.89 -1.16
N THR A 36 -16.34 34.04 -0.73
CA THR A 36 -15.33 34.81 -1.47
C THR A 36 -13.97 34.10 -1.51
N SER A 37 -13.54 33.46 -0.41
CA SER A 37 -12.30 32.67 -0.37
C SER A 37 -12.29 31.52 -1.40
N TYR A 38 -13.42 30.84 -1.58
CA TYR A 38 -13.53 29.73 -2.52
C TYR A 38 -13.94 30.15 -3.93
N SER A 39 -14.59 31.31 -4.08
CA SER A 39 -15.04 31.90 -5.36
C SER A 39 -15.68 30.87 -6.32
N PRO A 40 -16.74 30.15 -5.91
CA PRO A 40 -17.35 29.10 -6.72
C PRO A 40 -18.06 29.66 -7.97
N ILE A 41 -17.91 29.05 -9.14
CA ILE A 41 -18.63 29.48 -10.35
C ILE A 41 -20.14 29.37 -10.17
N ILE A 42 -20.59 28.32 -9.46
CA ILE A 42 -21.99 28.10 -9.11
C ILE A 42 -22.10 27.89 -7.59
N LEU A 43 -22.94 28.66 -6.92
CA LEU A 43 -23.26 28.54 -5.50
C LEU A 43 -24.75 28.23 -5.31
N CYS A 44 -25.04 27.05 -4.79
CA CYS A 44 -26.38 26.57 -4.47
C CYS A 44 -26.67 26.78 -2.98
N THR A 45 -27.62 27.65 -2.66
CA THR A 45 -27.99 27.96 -1.26
C THR A 45 -29.32 27.31 -0.86
N GLN A 46 -29.47 26.94 0.41
CA GLN A 46 -30.72 26.41 0.98
C GLN A 46 -31.10 27.19 2.25
N GLN A 47 -32.39 27.20 2.59
CA GLN A 47 -32.98 27.89 3.74
C GLN A 47 -32.75 29.42 3.77
N GLY A 48 -32.30 30.01 2.66
CA GLY A 48 -32.07 31.45 2.60
C GLY A 48 -33.40 32.21 2.55
N VAL A 49 -33.60 33.15 3.47
CA VAL A 49 -34.72 34.12 3.40
C VAL A 49 -34.29 35.35 2.60
N LYS A 50 -35.27 36.13 2.11
CA LYS A 50 -35.04 37.25 1.18
C LYS A 50 -33.98 38.25 1.68
N SER A 51 -34.02 38.62 2.97
CA SER A 51 -33.04 39.54 3.56
C SER A 51 -31.60 39.01 3.54
N GLN A 52 -31.41 37.71 3.80
CA GLN A 52 -30.09 37.06 3.73
C GLN A 52 -29.57 37.03 2.30
N LEU A 53 -30.43 36.68 1.34
CA LEU A 53 -30.08 36.58 -0.08
C LEU A 53 -29.76 37.94 -0.69
N ASP A 54 -30.51 38.98 -0.33
CA ASP A 54 -30.25 40.35 -0.78
C ASP A 54 -28.93 40.88 -0.22
N TYR A 55 -28.58 40.52 1.02
CA TYR A 55 -27.27 40.82 1.59
C TYR A 55 -26.15 40.12 0.81
N LEU A 56 -26.31 38.82 0.51
CA LEU A 56 -25.33 38.08 -0.30
C LEU A 56 -25.15 38.72 -1.68
N GLN A 57 -26.25 39.09 -2.35
CA GLN A 57 -26.21 39.74 -3.66
C GLN A 57 -25.49 41.10 -3.63
N GLN A 58 -25.70 41.90 -2.57
CA GLN A 58 -25.01 43.19 -2.40
C GLN A 58 -23.50 43.02 -2.20
N CYS A 59 -23.08 42.01 -1.46
CA CYS A 59 -21.67 41.73 -1.18
C CYS A 59 -20.95 40.96 -2.30
N LEU A 60 -21.68 40.36 -3.25
CA LEU A 60 -21.15 39.57 -4.37
C LEU A 60 -21.50 40.22 -5.73
N PRO A 61 -20.91 41.37 -6.09
CA PRO A 61 -21.29 42.13 -7.29
C PRO A 61 -20.98 41.43 -8.63
N GLY A 62 -20.09 40.43 -8.61
CA GLY A 62 -19.78 39.58 -9.77
C GLY A 62 -20.79 38.46 -10.01
N TYR A 63 -21.70 38.22 -9.06
CA TYR A 63 -22.68 37.13 -9.15
C TYR A 63 -24.05 37.68 -9.53
N ASP A 64 -24.80 36.84 -10.23
CA ASP A 64 -26.23 37.01 -10.42
C ASP A 64 -26.98 35.85 -9.74
N GLN A 65 -28.25 36.03 -9.41
CA GLN A 65 -29.02 35.06 -8.63
C GLN A 65 -30.31 34.61 -9.31
N PHE A 66 -30.65 33.34 -9.14
CA PHE A 66 -31.82 32.71 -9.71
C PHE A 66 -32.53 31.81 -8.69
N GLY A 67 -33.84 32.00 -8.50
CA GLY A 67 -34.67 31.21 -7.58
C GLY A 67 -35.89 31.99 -7.08
N ILE A 68 -36.94 31.28 -6.65
CA ILE A 68 -38.16 31.86 -6.06
C ILE A 68 -38.42 31.24 -4.68
N SER A 69 -39.24 31.91 -3.87
CA SER A 69 -39.61 31.43 -2.54
C SER A 69 -40.43 30.14 -2.63
N ARG A 70 -40.32 29.29 -1.60
CA ARG A 70 -41.13 28.07 -1.48
C ARG A 70 -42.63 28.34 -1.35
N LYS A 71 -43.07 29.56 -1.09
CA LYS A 71 -44.51 29.93 -1.14
C LYS A 71 -44.95 30.44 -2.51
N GLY A 72 -44.02 30.76 -3.40
CA GLY A 72 -44.30 31.24 -4.75
C GLY A 72 -43.62 32.57 -5.07
N PRO A 73 -43.85 33.10 -6.28
CA PRO A 73 -43.27 34.36 -6.72
C PRO A 73 -43.91 35.59 -6.05
N GLU A 74 -45.16 35.48 -5.58
CA GLU A 74 -45.90 36.58 -4.95
C GLU A 74 -45.58 36.75 -3.45
N ASP A 75 -45.20 35.66 -2.78
CA ASP A 75 -44.86 35.66 -1.35
C ASP A 75 -43.38 35.32 -1.16
N THR A 76 -42.57 36.34 -0.91
CA THR A 76 -41.12 36.23 -0.69
C THR A 76 -40.74 36.09 0.79
N SER A 77 -41.72 35.93 1.68
CA SER A 77 -41.49 35.88 3.14
C SER A 77 -40.77 34.62 3.62
N ASP A 78 -40.72 33.59 2.79
CA ASP A 78 -40.28 32.25 3.18
C ASP A 78 -38.98 31.83 2.47
N GLU A 79 -38.42 30.69 2.87
CA GLU A 79 -37.14 30.15 2.38
C GLU A 79 -37.07 29.94 0.86
N HIS A 80 -35.86 30.04 0.31
CA HIS A 80 -35.55 29.80 -1.09
C HIS A 80 -34.48 28.71 -1.27
N CYS A 81 -34.43 28.13 -2.47
CA CYS A 81 -33.32 27.32 -2.97
C CYS A 81 -32.55 28.08 -4.06
N THR A 82 -31.98 29.23 -3.71
CA THR A 82 -31.37 30.17 -4.67
C THR A 82 -30.03 29.67 -5.20
N ILE A 83 -29.80 29.89 -6.49
CA ILE A 83 -28.55 29.61 -7.18
C ILE A 83 -27.90 30.94 -7.55
N PHE A 84 -26.69 31.18 -7.06
CA PHE A 84 -25.84 32.27 -7.48
C PHE A 84 -24.84 31.76 -8.51
N TYR A 85 -24.56 32.55 -9.55
CA TYR A 85 -23.57 32.20 -10.56
C TYR A 85 -22.71 33.39 -10.99
N ASP A 86 -21.45 33.12 -11.31
CA ASP A 86 -20.49 34.12 -11.79
C ASP A 86 -20.81 34.51 -13.25
N LYS A 87 -21.34 35.72 -13.44
CA LYS A 87 -21.83 36.23 -14.75
C LYS A 87 -20.73 36.41 -15.80
N GLU A 88 -19.46 36.42 -15.39
CA GLU A 88 -18.34 36.51 -16.33
C GLU A 88 -17.97 35.14 -16.92
N LYS A 89 -18.39 34.05 -16.25
CA LYS A 89 -18.00 32.67 -16.63
C LYS A 89 -19.14 31.84 -17.18
N VAL A 90 -20.37 32.08 -16.73
CA VAL A 90 -21.55 31.34 -17.17
C VAL A 90 -22.72 32.28 -17.43
N GLU A 91 -23.58 31.88 -18.37
CA GLU A 91 -24.81 32.58 -18.72
C GLU A 91 -26.03 31.69 -18.43
N LEU A 92 -27.12 32.29 -17.94
CA LEU A 92 -28.37 31.60 -17.72
C LEU A 92 -29.16 31.55 -19.03
N LEU A 93 -29.29 30.36 -19.61
CA LEU A 93 -30.08 30.14 -20.83
C LEU A 93 -31.55 29.84 -20.53
N GLU A 94 -31.80 28.96 -19.56
CA GLU A 94 -33.13 28.53 -19.15
C GLU A 94 -33.12 28.18 -17.66
N GLY A 95 -34.21 28.49 -16.96
CA GLY A 95 -34.35 28.22 -15.53
C GLY A 95 -35.81 28.11 -15.10
N GLY A 96 -36.03 27.45 -13.97
CA GLY A 96 -37.34 27.30 -13.34
C GLY A 96 -37.24 26.79 -11.91
N THR A 97 -38.36 26.80 -11.19
CA THR A 97 -38.52 26.19 -9.87
C THR A 97 -39.81 25.40 -9.85
N PHE A 98 -39.80 24.22 -9.21
CA PHE A 98 -40.97 23.37 -9.06
C PHE A 98 -41.06 22.84 -7.62
N TRP A 99 -42.29 22.53 -7.21
CA TRP A 99 -42.60 22.03 -5.87
C TRP A 99 -42.49 20.51 -5.83
N LEU A 100 -41.90 20.00 -4.75
CA LEU A 100 -41.74 18.58 -4.51
C LEU A 100 -43.02 18.00 -3.90
N SER A 101 -44.07 17.99 -4.72
CA SER A 101 -45.42 17.58 -4.35
C SER A 101 -46.12 16.83 -5.50
N GLU A 102 -47.35 16.37 -5.30
CA GLU A 102 -48.18 15.79 -6.37
C GLU A 102 -48.62 16.85 -7.40
N SER A 103 -48.44 18.14 -7.11
CA SER A 103 -48.75 19.27 -7.98
C SER A 103 -47.53 20.20 -8.16
N PRO A 104 -46.49 19.78 -8.90
CA PRO A 104 -45.20 20.48 -8.94
C PRO A 104 -45.23 21.90 -9.52
N SER A 105 -46.28 22.25 -10.25
CA SER A 105 -46.50 23.58 -10.82
C SER A 105 -47.29 24.53 -9.92
N VAL A 106 -47.83 24.05 -8.79
CA VAL A 106 -48.66 24.85 -7.87
C VAL A 106 -47.80 25.38 -6.73
N PRO A 107 -47.66 26.72 -6.60
CA PRO A 107 -46.90 27.32 -5.52
C PRO A 107 -47.39 26.93 -4.13
N GLY A 108 -46.46 26.66 -3.21
CA GLY A 108 -46.76 26.30 -1.82
C GLY A 108 -47.39 24.92 -1.64
N SER A 109 -47.47 24.08 -2.68
CA SER A 109 -48.10 22.77 -2.58
C SER A 109 -47.28 21.80 -1.71
N MET A 110 -47.99 21.01 -0.90
CA MET A 110 -47.44 20.02 0.02
C MET A 110 -48.05 18.64 -0.27
N SER A 111 -47.27 17.57 -0.13
CA SER A 111 -47.74 16.21 -0.37
C SER A 111 -46.93 15.18 0.40
N TRP A 112 -47.42 13.94 0.43
CA TRP A 112 -46.70 12.78 0.99
C TRP A 112 -46.30 12.91 2.46
N GLY A 113 -47.01 13.76 3.20
CA GLY A 113 -46.78 14.04 4.61
C GLY A 113 -45.59 14.98 4.87
N SER A 114 -45.23 15.85 3.93
CA SER A 114 -44.30 16.95 4.22
C SER A 114 -44.93 17.93 5.21
N GLU A 115 -44.12 18.51 6.10
CA GLU A 115 -44.59 19.53 7.06
C GLU A 115 -44.56 20.95 6.47
N VAL A 116 -43.67 21.17 5.51
CA VAL A 116 -43.50 22.43 4.78
C VAL A 116 -43.48 22.19 3.26
N PRO A 117 -43.74 23.21 2.42
CA PRO A 117 -43.54 23.11 0.99
C PRO A 117 -42.04 22.94 0.66
N CYS A 118 -41.66 21.89 -0.06
CA CYS A 118 -40.28 21.71 -0.53
C CYS A 118 -40.18 22.07 -2.01
N ILE A 119 -39.05 22.63 -2.44
CA ILE A 119 -38.82 23.08 -3.83
C ILE A 119 -37.51 22.56 -4.41
N ALA A 120 -37.41 22.61 -5.73
CA ALA A 120 -36.14 22.48 -6.44
C ALA A 120 -36.02 23.48 -7.61
N THR A 121 -34.83 24.05 -7.79
CA THR A 121 -34.48 25.11 -8.77
C THR A 121 -33.33 24.62 -9.68
N TRP A 122 -33.35 24.85 -11.00
CA TRP A 122 -32.46 24.13 -11.96
C TRP A 122 -30.97 24.58 -12.03
N ILE A 123 -30.01 23.74 -12.47
CA ILE A 123 -28.85 23.17 -11.72
C ILE A 123 -29.23 22.36 -10.46
N VAL A 124 -30.48 21.87 -10.48
CA VAL A 124 -31.15 21.10 -9.43
C VAL A 124 -30.59 21.37 -8.04
N ASN A 125 -30.95 22.50 -7.46
CA ASN A 125 -30.73 22.82 -6.06
C ASN A 125 -32.00 22.50 -5.28
N THR A 126 -31.91 21.70 -4.23
CA THR A 126 -33.08 21.24 -3.45
C THR A 126 -32.89 21.42 -1.95
N ASN A 127 -34.02 21.50 -1.24
CA ASN A 127 -34.07 21.29 0.21
C ASN A 127 -35.23 20.33 0.48
N MET A 128 -34.93 19.05 0.73
CA MET A 128 -35.94 18.02 0.93
C MET A 128 -36.52 18.05 2.35
N ASP A 129 -37.70 17.49 2.55
CA ASP A 129 -38.36 17.47 3.86
C ASP A 129 -37.51 16.79 4.95
N GLU A 130 -37.41 17.42 6.13
CA GLU A 130 -36.59 16.94 7.25
C GLU A 130 -37.20 15.72 7.95
N PHE A 131 -38.52 15.67 8.07
CA PHE A 131 -39.20 14.72 8.95
C PHE A 131 -39.70 13.47 8.23
N SER A 132 -40.35 13.61 7.07
CA SER A 132 -41.04 12.57 6.33
C SER A 132 -40.13 11.83 5.33
N PRO A 133 -39.76 10.57 5.62
CA PRO A 133 -38.98 9.77 4.67
C PRO A 133 -39.77 9.45 3.38
N ARG A 134 -41.11 9.43 3.47
CA ARG A 134 -42.00 9.21 2.33
C ARG A 134 -41.95 10.41 1.38
N ALA A 135 -42.00 11.63 1.91
CA ALA A 135 -41.85 12.85 1.12
C ALA A 135 -40.49 12.88 0.43
N ARG A 136 -39.38 12.58 1.13
CA ARG A 136 -38.04 12.52 0.53
C ARG A 136 -37.93 11.53 -0.63
N ARG A 137 -38.45 10.31 -0.46
CA ARG A 137 -38.44 9.29 -1.54
C ARG A 137 -39.20 9.74 -2.78
N ARG A 138 -40.40 10.30 -2.59
CA ARG A 138 -41.25 10.79 -3.70
C ARG A 138 -40.64 12.02 -4.37
N SER A 139 -40.05 12.91 -3.59
CA SER A 139 -39.30 14.07 -4.07
C SER A 139 -38.12 13.63 -4.94
N ALA A 140 -37.31 12.68 -4.47
CA ALA A 140 -36.20 12.15 -5.25
C ALA A 140 -36.64 11.51 -6.57
N LEU A 141 -37.77 10.77 -6.57
CA LEU A 141 -38.35 10.21 -7.78
C LEU A 141 -38.78 11.30 -8.77
N LEU A 142 -39.49 12.33 -8.29
CA LEU A 142 -39.94 13.46 -9.11
C LEU A 142 -38.75 14.22 -9.71
N THR A 143 -37.75 14.54 -8.89
CA THR A 143 -36.54 15.22 -9.38
C THR A 143 -35.77 14.37 -10.37
N TRP A 144 -35.66 13.05 -10.12
CA TRP A 144 -35.05 12.12 -11.06
C TRP A 144 -35.82 12.05 -12.39
N GLN A 145 -37.15 12.04 -12.37
CA GLN A 145 -37.97 12.03 -13.60
C GLN A 145 -37.71 13.27 -14.45
N HIS A 146 -37.59 14.44 -13.84
CA HIS A 146 -37.20 15.61 -14.60
C HIS A 146 -35.75 15.49 -15.12
N ILE A 147 -34.77 15.12 -14.29
CA ILE A 147 -33.39 14.93 -14.76
C ILE A 147 -33.36 13.95 -15.95
N ALA A 148 -34.09 12.84 -15.86
CA ALA A 148 -34.22 11.83 -16.91
C ALA A 148 -34.89 12.35 -18.18
N SER A 149 -35.72 13.40 -18.10
CA SER A 149 -36.31 14.06 -19.28
C SER A 149 -35.32 14.94 -20.04
N LEU A 150 -34.23 15.41 -19.39
CA LEU A 150 -33.17 16.17 -20.04
C LEU A 150 -32.32 15.26 -20.94
N PRO A 151 -31.73 15.79 -22.04
CA PRO A 151 -30.91 15.01 -22.97
C PRO A 151 -29.84 14.15 -22.27
N PRO A 152 -29.66 12.85 -22.64
CA PRO A 152 -28.72 11.96 -21.95
C PRO A 152 -27.25 12.43 -21.97
N GLY A 153 -26.87 13.19 -23.00
CA GLY A 153 -25.53 13.76 -23.14
C GLY A 153 -25.31 15.07 -22.36
N LEU A 154 -26.38 15.69 -21.83
CA LEU A 154 -26.29 16.93 -21.08
C LEU A 154 -25.74 16.65 -19.66
N PRO A 155 -24.60 17.24 -19.27
CA PRO A 155 -24.09 17.11 -17.90
C PRO A 155 -25.03 17.82 -16.93
N VAL A 156 -25.33 17.17 -15.81
CA VAL A 156 -26.22 17.72 -14.78
C VAL A 156 -25.49 17.70 -13.46
N VAL A 157 -25.56 18.81 -12.72
CA VAL A 157 -25.16 18.87 -11.31
C VAL A 157 -26.45 19.00 -10.48
N TYR A 158 -26.51 18.28 -9.37
CA TYR A 158 -27.63 18.24 -8.43
C TYR A 158 -27.08 18.45 -7.02
N CYS A 159 -27.37 19.63 -6.47
CA CYS A 159 -26.95 20.08 -5.15
C CYS A 159 -28.12 20.15 -4.16
N GLY A 160 -27.81 20.18 -2.87
CA GLY A 160 -28.79 20.56 -1.86
C GLY A 160 -28.69 19.83 -0.54
N GLY A 161 -29.60 20.21 0.36
CA GLY A 161 -29.88 19.53 1.62
C GLY A 161 -30.88 18.41 1.39
N PHE A 162 -30.43 17.16 1.39
CA PHE A 162 -31.29 16.01 1.17
C PHE A 162 -31.96 15.52 2.47
N ASN A 163 -31.52 16.04 3.62
CA ASN A 163 -32.01 15.70 4.97
C ASN A 163 -32.10 14.20 5.24
N THR A 164 -31.18 13.43 4.62
CA THR A 164 -31.09 11.98 4.74
C THR A 164 -29.67 11.54 4.39
N GLN A 165 -29.31 10.31 4.77
CA GLN A 165 -27.98 9.74 4.48
C GLN A 165 -27.98 8.96 3.15
N LYS A 166 -26.80 8.76 2.56
CA LYS A 166 -26.64 8.12 1.24
C LYS A 166 -27.13 6.66 1.23
N GLU A 167 -27.03 5.97 2.36
CA GLU A 167 -27.52 4.60 2.53
C GLU A 167 -29.03 4.49 2.84
N SER A 168 -29.72 5.62 3.00
CA SER A 168 -31.17 5.63 3.08
C SER A 168 -31.80 5.17 1.77
N THR A 169 -33.09 4.81 1.80
CA THR A 169 -33.86 4.44 0.60
C THR A 169 -33.81 5.51 -0.48
N THR A 170 -33.81 6.79 -0.10
CA THR A 170 -33.74 7.93 -1.02
C THR A 170 -32.37 8.03 -1.69
N GLY A 171 -31.30 7.95 -0.89
CA GLY A 171 -29.92 8.01 -1.40
C GLY A 171 -29.59 6.82 -2.29
N ARG A 172 -29.95 5.60 -1.87
CA ARG A 172 -29.78 4.39 -2.68
C ARG A 172 -30.54 4.46 -4.00
N PHE A 173 -31.72 5.07 -4.03
CA PHE A 173 -32.47 5.25 -5.27
C PHE A 173 -31.77 6.23 -6.23
N LEU A 174 -31.40 7.43 -5.75
CA LEU A 174 -30.72 8.44 -6.57
C LEU A 174 -29.40 7.93 -7.14
N LEU A 175 -28.65 7.14 -6.35
CA LEU A 175 -27.37 6.54 -6.74
C LEU A 175 -27.51 5.24 -7.57
N GLY A 176 -28.72 4.86 -7.98
CA GLY A 176 -28.97 3.69 -8.82
C GLY A 176 -28.81 2.33 -8.14
N ARG A 177 -28.76 2.31 -6.80
CA ARG A 177 -28.60 1.10 -5.97
C ARG A 177 -29.93 0.47 -5.55
N SER A 178 -31.05 1.14 -5.80
CA SER A 178 -32.40 0.62 -5.56
C SER A 178 -33.41 1.16 -6.59
N ARG A 179 -34.55 0.48 -6.69
CA ARG A 179 -35.67 0.85 -7.56
C ARG A 179 -36.77 1.52 -6.76
N GLU A 180 -37.39 2.53 -7.33
CA GLU A 180 -38.60 3.16 -6.80
C GLU A 180 -39.61 3.26 -7.96
N HIS A 181 -40.78 2.60 -7.83
CA HIS A 181 -41.84 2.60 -8.86
C HIS A 181 -41.35 2.20 -10.27
N GLY A 182 -40.44 1.23 -10.35
CA GLY A 182 -39.88 0.74 -11.62
C GLY A 182 -38.77 1.61 -12.21
N ALA A 183 -38.56 2.83 -11.71
CA ALA A 183 -37.45 3.70 -12.09
C ALA A 183 -36.18 3.38 -11.29
N VAL A 184 -35.03 3.69 -11.88
CA VAL A 184 -33.69 3.58 -11.28
C VAL A 184 -32.99 4.92 -11.50
N GLY A 185 -32.46 5.53 -10.43
CA GLY A 185 -31.59 6.71 -10.55
C GLY A 185 -30.26 6.38 -11.22
N ASP A 186 -29.61 7.35 -11.83
CA ASP A 186 -28.24 7.22 -12.38
C ASP A 186 -27.42 8.47 -12.07
N MET A 187 -27.47 8.89 -10.81
CA MET A 187 -26.61 9.96 -10.30
C MET A 187 -25.35 9.36 -9.66
N ARG A 188 -24.23 10.07 -9.81
CA ARG A 188 -22.98 9.80 -9.09
C ARG A 188 -22.75 10.88 -8.05
N ASP A 189 -22.09 10.54 -6.96
CA ASP A 189 -21.76 11.48 -5.89
C ASP A 189 -20.35 12.04 -6.06
N ALA A 190 -20.18 13.36 -6.01
CA ALA A 190 -18.89 14.01 -6.17
C ALA A 190 -17.90 13.62 -5.08
N TRP A 191 -18.35 13.43 -3.83
CA TRP A 191 -17.47 13.15 -2.69
C TRP A 191 -16.62 11.88 -2.88
N PRO A 192 -17.19 10.66 -3.03
CA PRO A 192 -16.40 9.44 -3.21
C PRO A 192 -15.74 9.33 -4.59
N ASN A 193 -16.19 10.10 -5.59
CA ASN A 193 -15.64 10.06 -6.94
C ASN A 193 -14.51 11.09 -7.17
N ALA A 194 -14.29 12.04 -6.26
CA ALA A 194 -13.23 13.04 -6.39
C ALA A 194 -11.83 12.43 -6.24
N ARG A 195 -10.89 12.88 -7.07
CA ARG A 195 -9.48 12.45 -6.99
C ARG A 195 -8.83 12.84 -5.66
N VAL A 196 -9.13 14.04 -5.18
CA VAL A 196 -8.65 14.59 -3.91
C VAL A 196 -9.86 14.93 -3.04
N ARG A 197 -9.85 14.45 -1.79
CA ARG A 197 -10.83 14.81 -0.78
C ARG A 197 -10.13 15.53 0.38
N LYS A 198 -10.65 16.68 0.78
CA LYS A 198 -10.15 17.43 1.94
C LYS A 198 -11.12 17.34 3.11
N ASN A 199 -10.59 17.43 4.33
CA ASN A 199 -11.34 17.30 5.58
C ASN A 199 -12.09 15.96 5.71
N VAL A 200 -11.45 14.87 5.30
CA VAL A 200 -12.02 13.50 5.33
C VAL A 200 -12.39 13.04 6.76
N SER A 201 -11.83 13.66 7.80
CA SER A 201 -12.20 13.41 9.19
C SER A 201 -13.64 13.83 9.53
N LEU A 202 -14.22 14.78 8.76
CA LEU A 202 -15.59 15.25 8.94
C LEU A 202 -16.58 14.29 8.28
N ILE A 203 -17.06 13.34 9.07
CA ILE A 203 -18.03 12.32 8.62
C ILE A 203 -19.46 12.86 8.51
N ARG A 204 -19.74 14.10 8.91
CA ARG A 204 -21.06 14.75 8.87
C ARG A 204 -20.93 16.16 8.28
N THR A 205 -21.98 16.58 7.58
CA THR A 205 -22.09 17.95 7.04
C THR A 205 -22.92 18.83 7.96
N PHE A 206 -23.90 18.27 8.67
CA PHE A 206 -24.65 18.95 9.73
C PHE A 206 -23.97 18.83 11.11
N HIS A 207 -23.81 19.97 11.80
CA HIS A 207 -23.17 20.04 13.12
C HIS A 207 -23.92 20.93 14.13
N GLY A 208 -25.02 21.58 13.74
CA GLY A 208 -25.89 22.34 14.66
C GLY A 208 -25.13 23.40 15.47
N PHE A 209 -24.22 24.14 14.83
CA PHE A 209 -23.32 25.13 15.43
C PHE A 209 -22.33 24.63 16.52
N LYS A 210 -22.24 23.32 16.75
CA LYS A 210 -21.33 22.74 17.77
C LYS A 210 -19.92 22.44 17.26
N GLY A 211 -19.74 22.37 15.95
CA GLY A 211 -18.46 22.03 15.33
C GLY A 211 -18.03 20.60 15.59
N ASP A 212 -16.71 20.36 15.51
CA ASP A 212 -16.11 19.05 15.73
C ASP A 212 -15.73 18.76 17.19
N LYS A 213 -16.53 19.25 18.17
CA LYS A 213 -16.35 18.89 19.59
C LYS A 213 -16.68 17.41 19.82
N GLN A 214 -15.81 16.54 19.34
CA GLN A 214 -15.83 15.10 19.51
C GLN A 214 -15.46 14.79 20.96
N GLY A 215 -16.40 14.28 21.74
CA GLY A 215 -16.07 13.73 23.05
C GLY A 215 -15.04 12.60 22.90
N ALA A 216 -14.11 12.48 23.85
CA ALA A 216 -13.03 11.49 23.84
C ALA A 216 -13.51 10.04 23.58
N LEU A 217 -14.77 9.73 23.92
CA LEU A 217 -15.40 8.44 23.67
C LEU A 217 -15.68 8.16 22.18
N GLU A 218 -16.01 9.17 21.38
CA GLU A 218 -16.22 9.03 19.94
C GLU A 218 -14.89 8.94 19.18
N PHE A 219 -13.86 9.68 19.60
CA PHE A 219 -12.48 9.50 19.10
C PHE A 219 -11.97 8.08 19.37
N LEU A 220 -12.23 7.54 20.57
CA LEU A 220 -11.88 6.16 20.91
C LEU A 220 -12.63 5.14 20.03
N LYS A 221 -13.93 5.36 19.77
CA LYS A 221 -14.70 4.55 18.82
C LYS A 221 -14.19 4.67 17.38
N LEU A 222 -13.69 5.84 16.98
CA LEU A 222 -13.11 6.09 15.66
C LEU A 222 -11.78 5.35 15.50
N VAL A 223 -10.93 5.36 16.53
CA VAL A 223 -9.68 4.58 16.58
C VAL A 223 -9.97 3.08 16.59
N PHE A 224 -10.97 2.63 17.37
CA PHE A 224 -11.40 1.23 17.38
C PHE A 224 -12.00 0.80 16.04
N ARG A 225 -12.80 1.67 15.39
CA ARG A 225 -13.32 1.43 14.05
C ARG A 225 -12.21 1.46 13.00
N ALA A 226 -11.22 2.35 13.08
CA ALA A 226 -10.08 2.37 12.17
C ALA A 226 -9.18 1.13 12.32
N LEU A 227 -9.04 0.61 13.55
CA LEU A 227 -8.35 -0.65 13.82
C LEU A 227 -9.15 -1.88 13.35
N CYS A 228 -10.49 -1.81 13.35
CA CYS A 228 -11.35 -2.91 12.88
C CYS A 228 -11.72 -2.82 11.37
N LEU A 229 -11.59 -1.65 10.72
CA LEU A 229 -11.98 -1.40 9.33
C LEU A 229 -10.79 -1.46 8.36
N CYS A 230 -10.03 -2.56 8.41
CA CYS A 230 -9.39 -3.10 7.21
C CYS A 230 -10.38 -3.94 6.36
N TRP A 231 -11.68 -3.90 6.66
CA TRP A 231 -12.66 -4.86 6.14
C TRP A 231 -13.71 -4.29 5.16
N ASP A 232 -13.84 -2.98 4.94
CA ASP A 232 -14.68 -2.49 3.84
C ASP A 232 -14.22 -1.13 3.30
N ARG A 233 -14.18 -1.00 1.97
CA ARG A 233 -13.58 0.12 1.23
C ARG A 233 -14.54 1.32 1.08
N GLN A 234 -15.64 1.34 1.82
CA GLN A 234 -16.54 2.48 1.93
C GLN A 234 -16.62 2.96 3.38
N THR A 235 -15.86 4.02 3.70
CA THR A 235 -16.20 4.89 4.82
C THR A 235 -17.64 5.36 4.61
N GLN A 236 -18.61 4.82 5.36
CA GLN A 236 -19.98 5.33 5.37
C GLN A 236 -19.94 6.75 5.96
N ASP A 237 -19.88 7.74 5.08
CA ASP A 237 -20.04 9.14 5.40
C ASP A 237 -21.52 9.43 5.71
N LEU A 238 -21.78 10.10 6.83
CA LEU A 238 -23.12 10.47 7.31
C LEU A 238 -23.51 11.86 6.79
N HIS A 239 -23.08 12.18 5.57
CA HIS A 239 -23.38 13.46 4.91
C HIS A 239 -24.86 13.53 4.57
N VAL A 240 -25.48 14.69 4.81
CA VAL A 240 -26.88 14.98 4.46
C VAL A 240 -27.02 16.02 3.36
N ASP A 241 -25.95 16.78 3.11
CA ASP A 241 -25.81 17.71 2.00
C ASP A 241 -24.93 17.04 0.94
N TRP A 242 -25.36 17.03 -0.33
CA TRP A 242 -24.64 16.32 -1.39
C TRP A 242 -24.46 17.18 -2.64
N ILE A 243 -23.38 16.89 -3.38
CA ILE A 243 -23.22 17.31 -4.78
C ILE A 243 -23.23 16.05 -5.63
N LEU A 244 -24.36 15.78 -6.24
CA LEU A 244 -24.54 14.70 -7.20
C LEU A 244 -24.33 15.21 -8.62
N PHE A 245 -23.95 14.33 -9.54
CA PHE A 245 -23.75 14.68 -10.94
C PHE A 245 -24.14 13.53 -11.87
N ARG A 246 -24.58 13.90 -13.07
CA ARG A 246 -24.88 13.03 -14.20
C ARG A 246 -24.07 13.49 -15.41
N GLY A 247 -23.70 12.56 -16.27
CA GLY A 247 -22.86 12.85 -17.44
C GLY A 247 -21.40 12.53 -17.15
N ARG A 248 -20.79 11.74 -18.04
CA ARG A 248 -19.43 11.21 -17.87
C ARG A 248 -18.35 12.24 -18.21
N SER A 249 -18.75 13.39 -18.74
CA SER A 249 -17.89 14.53 -18.98
C SER A 249 -17.48 15.28 -17.71
N LEU A 250 -18.28 15.21 -16.63
CA LEU A 250 -17.91 15.80 -15.35
C LEU A 250 -17.03 14.82 -14.58
N SER A 251 -15.75 15.16 -14.40
CA SER A 251 -14.83 14.42 -13.54
C SER A 251 -14.51 15.25 -12.30
N PRO A 252 -15.03 14.89 -11.11
CA PRO A 252 -14.66 15.59 -9.88
C PRO A 252 -13.17 15.39 -9.58
N VAL A 253 -12.42 16.48 -9.43
CA VAL A 253 -10.99 16.48 -9.10
C VAL A 253 -10.78 16.77 -7.63
N LEU A 254 -11.47 17.76 -7.10
CA LEU A 254 -11.43 18.13 -5.69
C LEU A 254 -12.85 18.10 -5.12
N CYS A 255 -13.01 17.54 -3.93
CA CYS A 255 -14.21 17.73 -3.13
C CYS A 255 -13.81 18.00 -1.67
N GLU A 256 -14.38 19.03 -1.06
CA GLU A 256 -13.99 19.56 0.24
C GLU A 256 -15.23 19.89 1.07
N VAL A 257 -15.25 19.40 2.32
CA VAL A 257 -16.18 19.87 3.36
C VAL A 257 -15.51 21.05 4.04
N VAL A 258 -16.03 22.26 3.83
CA VAL A 258 -15.42 23.50 4.29
C VAL A 258 -15.72 23.70 5.77
N SER A 259 -14.68 23.75 6.61
CA SER A 259 -14.79 23.82 8.08
C SER A 259 -14.33 25.16 8.68
N ASP A 260 -14.22 26.18 7.83
CA ASP A 260 -13.81 27.53 8.21
C ASP A 260 -14.70 28.11 9.31
N ASN A 261 -14.06 28.67 10.33
CA ASN A 261 -14.70 29.27 11.50
C ASN A 261 -13.81 30.37 12.07
N ILE A 262 -14.42 31.33 12.78
CA ILE A 262 -13.70 32.38 13.54
C ILE A 262 -14.00 32.15 15.02
N ASP A 263 -12.97 31.94 15.83
CA ASP A 263 -13.07 31.71 17.28
C ASP A 263 -14.10 30.64 17.69
N GLY A 264 -14.26 29.60 16.86
CA GLY A 264 -15.23 28.52 17.07
C GLY A 264 -16.69 28.85 16.67
N TYR A 265 -16.93 30.01 16.06
CA TYR A 265 -18.21 30.37 15.43
C TYR A 265 -18.21 29.98 13.96
N TYR A 266 -19.25 29.26 13.57
CA TYR A 266 -19.44 28.75 12.21
C TYR A 266 -20.38 29.65 11.41
N PRO A 267 -20.18 29.74 10.08
CA PRO A 267 -21.05 30.55 9.22
C PRO A 267 -22.47 29.99 9.15
N SER A 268 -22.67 28.69 9.38
CA SER A 268 -23.99 28.03 9.40
C SER A 268 -23.98 26.83 10.35
N SER A 269 -25.14 26.19 10.53
CA SER A 269 -25.29 24.89 11.21
C SER A 269 -24.81 23.71 10.35
N HIS A 270 -24.59 23.95 9.06
CA HIS A 270 -24.02 23.03 8.08
C HIS A 270 -22.66 23.51 7.59
N TYR A 271 -21.77 22.56 7.31
CA TYR A 271 -20.56 22.80 6.53
C TYR A 271 -20.91 22.91 5.04
N PRO A 272 -20.45 23.96 4.33
CA PRO A 272 -20.51 23.99 2.87
C PRO A 272 -19.74 22.80 2.27
N ILE A 273 -20.23 22.28 1.14
CA ILE A 273 -19.48 21.34 0.32
C ILE A 273 -19.06 22.05 -0.95
N PHE A 274 -17.77 22.01 -1.25
CA PHE A 274 -17.17 22.56 -2.45
C PHE A 274 -16.66 21.42 -3.32
N ALA A 275 -16.99 21.43 -4.61
CA ALA A 275 -16.51 20.47 -5.59
C ALA A 275 -15.97 21.17 -6.84
N GLU A 276 -14.83 20.71 -7.33
CA GLU A 276 -14.25 21.13 -8.60
C GLU A 276 -14.36 19.99 -9.62
N PHE A 277 -15.04 20.25 -10.72
CA PHE A 277 -15.15 19.33 -11.84
C PHE A 277 -14.23 19.75 -12.98
N MET A 278 -13.49 18.80 -13.53
CA MET A 278 -12.78 18.98 -14.79
C MET A 278 -13.68 18.56 -15.95
N LEU A 279 -13.74 19.39 -16.98
CA LEU A 279 -14.38 19.08 -18.25
C LEU A 279 -13.39 18.34 -19.17
N PRO A 280 -13.81 17.32 -19.95
CA PRO A 280 -12.90 16.52 -20.75
C PRO A 280 -12.45 17.33 -21.96
N ARG A 281 -11.13 17.46 -22.12
CA ARG A 281 -10.52 17.82 -23.39
C ARG A 281 -9.62 16.68 -23.86
N THR A 282 -9.54 16.49 -25.17
CA THR A 282 -8.39 15.86 -25.81
C THR A 282 -7.13 16.68 -25.47
N GLY A 283 -6.00 16.00 -25.20
CA GLY A 283 -4.73 16.67 -24.88
C GLY A 283 -4.49 17.02 -23.40
N ASN A 284 -5.13 16.34 -22.45
CA ASN A 284 -4.77 16.46 -21.03
C ASN A 284 -3.28 16.17 -20.82
N PRO A 285 -2.56 16.99 -20.04
CA PRO A 285 -1.16 16.73 -19.72
C PRO A 285 -1.05 15.45 -18.88
N LEU A 286 -0.09 14.60 -19.24
CA LEU A 286 0.28 13.40 -18.53
C LEU A 286 1.63 13.63 -17.85
N ASN A 287 1.62 13.53 -16.52
CA ASN A 287 2.81 13.77 -15.72
C ASN A 287 3.69 12.53 -15.69
N VAL A 288 4.76 12.54 -16.48
CA VAL A 288 5.82 11.53 -16.41
C VAL A 288 6.73 11.86 -15.24
N LYS A 289 7.03 10.87 -14.40
CA LYS A 289 7.94 11.00 -13.26
C LYS A 289 9.20 10.20 -13.50
N VAL A 290 10.33 10.71 -13.05
CA VAL A 290 11.60 9.97 -12.98
C VAL A 290 11.76 9.37 -11.59
N ASN A 291 12.46 8.25 -11.48
CA ASN A 291 12.76 7.62 -10.19
C ASN A 291 14.28 7.54 -9.98
N LYS A 292 14.82 6.32 -9.89
CA LYS A 292 16.21 6.04 -9.57
C LYS A 292 16.91 5.28 -10.67
N LEU A 293 18.22 5.42 -10.74
CA LEU A 293 19.13 4.59 -11.53
C LEU A 293 19.42 3.29 -10.76
N THR A 294 19.25 2.13 -11.39
CA THR A 294 19.55 0.81 -10.79
C THR A 294 20.52 0.02 -11.65
N SER A 295 21.36 -0.80 -11.03
CA SER A 295 22.33 -1.65 -11.71
C SER A 295 22.44 -2.99 -10.99
N THR A 296 22.39 -4.08 -11.75
CA THR A 296 22.57 -5.45 -11.23
C THR A 296 24.03 -5.73 -10.81
N LYS A 297 25.00 -5.00 -11.35
CA LYS A 297 26.43 -5.13 -11.01
C LYS A 297 26.83 -4.43 -9.71
N THR A 298 26.15 -3.34 -9.38
CA THR A 298 26.52 -2.51 -8.23
C THR A 298 25.47 -2.51 -7.13
N GLN A 299 24.21 -2.85 -7.40
CA GLN A 299 23.15 -2.92 -6.37
C GLN A 299 22.95 -1.62 -5.56
N LEU A 300 23.49 -0.50 -6.03
CA LEU A 300 23.45 0.80 -5.37
C LEU A 300 22.59 1.73 -6.22
N PRO A 301 21.40 2.15 -5.74
CA PRO A 301 20.56 3.06 -6.51
C PRO A 301 21.08 4.50 -6.42
N TYR A 302 20.95 5.27 -7.50
CA TYR A 302 21.26 6.71 -7.52
C TYR A 302 20.05 7.51 -8.00
N SER A 303 19.89 8.77 -7.58
CA SER A 303 18.82 9.62 -8.12
C SER A 303 19.03 9.82 -9.62
N TYR A 304 17.94 9.95 -10.38
CA TYR A 304 18.00 10.27 -11.80
C TYR A 304 18.88 11.50 -12.07
N TYR A 305 18.73 12.56 -11.27
CA TYR A 305 19.49 13.81 -11.39
C TYR A 305 20.90 13.77 -10.81
N SER A 306 21.39 12.59 -10.38
CA SER A 306 22.81 12.43 -10.05
C SER A 306 23.71 12.46 -11.29
N LEU A 307 23.15 12.17 -12.46
CA LEU A 307 23.78 12.36 -13.76
C LEU A 307 23.28 13.69 -14.37
N PRO A 308 24.08 14.33 -15.26
CA PRO A 308 23.72 15.61 -15.86
C PRO A 308 22.70 15.42 -17.00
N TYR A 309 21.54 14.88 -16.66
CA TYR A 309 20.34 14.88 -17.48
C TYR A 309 19.65 16.25 -17.44
N CYS A 310 18.66 16.43 -18.30
CA CYS A 310 17.85 17.64 -18.33
C CYS A 310 17.04 17.80 -17.03
N THR A 311 17.21 18.92 -16.34
CA THR A 311 16.49 19.24 -15.10
C THR A 311 15.33 20.22 -15.36
N PRO A 312 14.16 20.03 -14.70
CA PRO A 312 13.12 21.05 -14.64
C PRO A 312 13.57 22.25 -13.77
N GLU A 313 12.83 23.36 -13.80
CA GLU A 313 13.14 24.57 -13.02
C GLU A 313 13.18 24.30 -11.51
N HIS A 314 12.24 23.49 -11.02
CA HIS A 314 12.16 23.05 -9.64
C HIS A 314 11.95 21.54 -9.57
N ILE A 315 12.78 20.86 -8.78
CA ILE A 315 12.66 19.42 -8.51
C ILE A 315 11.73 19.25 -7.30
N VAL A 316 10.65 18.50 -7.50
CA VAL A 316 9.63 18.20 -6.48
C VAL A 316 9.58 16.69 -6.26
N ASP A 317 9.84 16.27 -5.03
CA ASP A 317 9.72 14.86 -4.61
C ASP A 317 8.24 14.50 -4.40
N SER A 318 7.84 13.33 -4.90
CA SER A 318 6.49 12.77 -4.85
C SER A 318 6.42 11.43 -4.10
N ALA A 319 7.41 11.06 -3.30
CA ALA A 319 7.33 9.83 -2.49
C ALA A 319 6.15 9.88 -1.51
N GLU A 320 5.31 8.84 -1.53
CA GLU A 320 4.00 8.85 -0.84
C GLU A 320 4.03 8.08 0.49
N ASN A 321 4.94 7.11 0.67
CA ASN A 321 4.97 6.28 1.88
C ASN A 321 6.38 5.86 2.34
N LEU A 322 6.45 5.41 3.60
CA LEU A 322 7.70 4.99 4.27
C LEU A 322 8.41 3.86 3.52
N GLY A 323 7.65 2.91 2.96
CA GLY A 323 8.20 1.78 2.21
C GLY A 323 8.87 2.18 0.89
N GLU A 324 8.37 3.20 0.19
CA GLU A 324 9.02 3.77 -1.00
C GLU A 324 10.39 4.37 -0.62
N VAL A 325 10.43 5.15 0.47
CA VAL A 325 11.67 5.78 0.96
C VAL A 325 12.70 4.73 1.38
N LEU A 326 12.29 3.67 2.07
CA LEU A 326 13.20 2.60 2.51
C LEU A 326 13.71 1.72 1.36
N ARG A 327 12.98 1.66 0.24
CA ARG A 327 13.47 1.05 -1.02
C ARG A 327 14.41 1.97 -1.79
N GLY A 328 14.64 3.19 -1.31
CA GLY A 328 15.43 4.21 -1.99
C GLY A 328 14.76 4.74 -3.25
N ASP A 329 13.43 4.69 -3.33
CA ASP A 329 12.70 5.36 -4.41
C ASP A 329 12.76 6.88 -4.21
N ARG A 330 13.08 7.60 -5.30
CA ARG A 330 13.21 9.06 -5.38
C ARG A 330 12.38 9.53 -6.55
N ILE A 331 11.07 9.60 -6.34
CA ILE A 331 10.13 9.88 -7.42
C ILE A 331 10.03 11.38 -7.60
N GLU A 332 10.64 11.89 -8.66
CA GLU A 332 10.78 13.32 -8.93
C GLU A 332 10.02 13.69 -10.22
N ASN A 333 9.60 14.95 -10.35
CA ASN A 333 9.02 15.45 -11.59
C ASN A 333 10.04 15.41 -12.72
N SER A 334 9.58 15.12 -13.95
CA SER A 334 10.46 15.03 -15.12
C SER A 334 10.22 16.20 -16.10
N PRO A 335 11.17 16.51 -16.99
CA PRO A 335 10.98 17.50 -18.04
C PRO A 335 10.20 16.97 -19.25
N TYR A 336 9.73 15.72 -19.22
CA TYR A 336 8.98 15.10 -20.31
C TYR A 336 7.50 15.42 -20.18
N GLU A 337 6.96 16.14 -21.15
CA GLU A 337 5.56 16.54 -21.17
C GLU A 337 4.80 15.74 -22.22
N PHE A 338 3.89 14.89 -21.77
CA PHE A 338 3.05 14.08 -22.66
C PHE A 338 1.64 14.68 -22.71
N LYS A 339 1.01 14.61 -23.88
CA LYS A 339 -0.39 15.01 -24.06
C LYS A 339 -1.20 13.79 -24.46
N MET A 340 -2.26 13.48 -23.71
CA MET A 340 -3.02 12.25 -23.90
C MET A 340 -3.61 12.17 -25.32
N ARG A 341 -3.33 11.06 -26.03
CA ARG A 341 -3.74 10.78 -27.42
C ARG A 341 -3.23 11.78 -28.46
N ASP A 342 -2.18 12.52 -28.12
CA ASP A 342 -1.51 13.46 -29.02
C ASP A 342 -0.10 12.91 -29.30
N PRO A 343 0.12 12.23 -30.43
CA PRO A 343 1.44 11.71 -30.77
C PRO A 343 2.40 12.86 -31.02
N GLN A 344 3.58 12.79 -30.42
CA GLN A 344 4.61 13.81 -30.52
C GLN A 344 5.87 13.20 -31.12
N MET A 345 6.55 13.95 -31.98
CA MET A 345 7.77 13.50 -32.63
C MET A 345 8.87 14.54 -32.47
N CYS A 346 10.09 14.09 -32.27
CA CYS A 346 11.33 14.84 -32.21
C CYS A 346 11.28 16.03 -31.24
N ASN A 347 10.71 15.84 -30.05
CA ASN A 347 10.70 16.89 -29.04
C ASN A 347 12.08 17.01 -28.39
N ALA A 348 12.70 18.19 -28.50
CA ALA A 348 13.97 18.49 -27.83
C ALA A 348 13.73 18.90 -26.37
N VAL A 349 14.35 18.18 -25.43
CA VAL A 349 14.22 18.45 -23.99
C VAL A 349 15.22 19.54 -23.58
N CYS A 350 16.51 19.27 -23.80
CA CYS A 350 17.60 20.19 -23.50
C CYS A 350 18.90 19.82 -24.23
N ARG A 351 19.87 20.73 -24.16
CA ARG A 351 21.25 20.54 -24.61
C ARG A 351 22.18 20.58 -23.40
N VAL A 352 23.06 19.59 -23.30
CA VAL A 352 24.09 19.49 -22.25
C VAL A 352 25.45 19.42 -22.91
N VAL A 353 26.41 20.23 -22.45
CA VAL A 353 27.81 20.14 -22.86
C VAL A 353 28.57 19.38 -21.78
N LEU A 354 29.24 18.31 -22.16
CA LEU A 354 30.00 17.49 -21.22
C LEU A 354 31.35 18.11 -20.88
N ASN A 355 31.67 18.11 -19.60
CA ASN A 355 33.03 18.31 -19.10
C ASN A 355 33.69 16.95 -18.83
N ALA A 356 35.01 16.92 -18.67
CA ALA A 356 35.77 15.71 -18.37
C ALA A 356 35.22 14.91 -17.17
N LYS A 357 34.76 15.60 -16.12
CA LYS A 357 34.13 14.98 -14.94
C LYS A 357 32.81 14.28 -15.27
N THR A 358 31.89 14.99 -15.92
CA THR A 358 30.55 14.48 -16.27
C THR A 358 30.62 13.39 -17.33
N ALA A 359 31.56 13.49 -18.28
CA ALA A 359 31.83 12.43 -19.25
C ALA A 359 32.31 11.15 -18.55
N LYS A 360 33.19 11.29 -17.55
CA LYS A 360 33.64 10.18 -16.73
C LYS A 360 32.49 9.54 -15.94
N GLU A 361 31.63 10.34 -15.32
CA GLU A 361 30.45 9.85 -14.59
C GLU A 361 29.52 9.03 -15.49
N PHE A 362 29.22 9.52 -16.71
CA PHE A 362 28.43 8.73 -17.67
C PHE A 362 29.13 7.44 -18.07
N LYS A 363 30.44 7.47 -18.38
CA LYS A 363 31.20 6.26 -18.73
C LYS A 363 31.15 5.23 -17.61
N GLU A 364 31.41 5.63 -16.37
CA GLU A 364 31.34 4.75 -15.20
C GLU A 364 29.94 4.12 -15.05
N LYS A 365 28.85 4.89 -15.26
CA LYS A 365 27.48 4.35 -15.18
C LYS A 365 27.11 3.45 -16.36
N ILE A 366 27.67 3.68 -17.54
CA ILE A 366 27.52 2.77 -18.71
C ILE A 366 28.25 1.45 -18.43
N ASP A 367 29.45 1.51 -17.87
CA ASP A 367 30.29 0.35 -17.55
C ASP A 367 29.64 -0.56 -16.50
N ASP A 368 29.03 0.07 -15.50
CA ASP A 368 28.27 -0.58 -14.43
C ASP A 368 26.85 -0.98 -14.87
N GLU A 369 26.48 -0.80 -16.14
CA GLU A 369 25.18 -1.17 -16.74
C GLU A 369 23.96 -0.56 -16.03
N TYR A 370 24.06 0.70 -15.61
CA TYR A 370 22.93 1.39 -14.98
C TYR A 370 21.74 1.53 -15.93
N ARG A 371 20.55 1.41 -15.33
CA ARG A 371 19.25 1.55 -15.97
C ARG A 371 18.48 2.70 -15.36
N VAL A 372 17.86 3.49 -16.21
CA VAL A 372 16.97 4.60 -15.86
C VAL A 372 15.57 4.07 -15.65
N ASN A 373 15.00 4.33 -14.48
CA ASN A 373 13.62 3.98 -14.16
C ASN A 373 12.73 5.22 -14.18
N MET A 374 11.60 5.13 -14.88
CA MET A 374 10.58 6.19 -14.97
C MET A 374 9.20 5.59 -14.72
N ILE A 375 8.23 6.46 -14.45
CA ILE A 375 6.89 6.07 -14.04
C ILE A 375 5.85 6.96 -14.73
N LEU A 376 4.76 6.35 -15.21
CA LEU A 376 3.59 7.04 -15.74
C LEU A 376 2.31 6.37 -15.22
N ASP A 377 1.40 7.14 -14.61
CA ASP A 377 0.14 6.62 -14.03
C ASP A 377 0.33 5.38 -13.13
N ASN A 378 1.40 5.42 -12.32
CA ASN A 378 1.87 4.34 -11.44
C ASN A 378 2.42 3.09 -12.15
N LEU A 379 2.48 3.06 -13.49
CA LEU A 379 3.13 1.98 -14.24
C LEU A 379 4.63 2.24 -14.42
N PRO A 380 5.48 1.21 -14.28
CA PRO A 380 6.91 1.33 -14.55
C PRO A 380 7.18 1.40 -16.05
N LEU A 381 8.22 2.15 -16.41
CA LEU A 381 8.77 2.17 -17.76
C LEU A 381 9.50 0.85 -18.04
N VAL A 382 9.14 0.20 -19.15
CA VAL A 382 9.75 -1.07 -19.56
C VAL A 382 10.25 -1.06 -20.99
N VAL A 383 11.29 -1.86 -21.24
CA VAL A 383 11.81 -2.17 -22.58
C VAL A 383 11.29 -3.55 -22.99
N PRO A 384 10.51 -3.67 -24.08
CA PRO A 384 10.07 -4.97 -24.59
C PRO A 384 11.22 -5.69 -25.31
N ILE A 385 11.48 -6.94 -24.92
CA ILE A 385 12.53 -7.80 -25.50
C ILE A 385 11.88 -9.03 -26.12
N PRO A 386 12.13 -9.36 -27.39
CA PRO A 386 11.63 -10.58 -28.01
C PRO A 386 12.30 -11.82 -27.41
N ARG A 387 11.53 -12.87 -27.10
CA ARG A 387 12.08 -14.16 -26.71
C ARG A 387 12.63 -14.91 -27.93
N PRO A 388 13.82 -15.53 -27.82
CA PRO A 388 14.34 -16.40 -28.87
C PRO A 388 13.47 -17.64 -29.12
N ASP A 389 12.84 -18.18 -28.07
CA ASP A 389 12.21 -19.51 -28.09
C ASP A 389 10.71 -19.51 -28.46
N GLN A 390 10.05 -18.35 -28.52
CA GLN A 390 8.62 -18.22 -28.84
C GLN A 390 8.37 -16.99 -29.72
N GLU A 391 8.00 -17.20 -30.99
CA GLU A 391 7.53 -16.14 -31.88
C GLU A 391 6.31 -15.45 -31.25
N ASN A 392 6.42 -14.15 -30.97
CA ASN A 392 5.43 -13.25 -30.35
C ASN A 392 5.38 -13.16 -28.81
N ALA A 393 6.22 -13.87 -28.06
CA ALA A 393 6.32 -13.64 -26.62
C ALA A 393 7.36 -12.56 -26.30
N LEU A 394 6.92 -11.40 -25.79
CA LEU A 394 7.79 -10.32 -25.31
C LEU A 394 8.04 -10.48 -23.81
N VAL A 395 9.29 -10.28 -23.38
CA VAL A 395 9.65 -10.09 -21.97
C VAL A 395 9.87 -8.61 -21.73
N TYR A 396 9.24 -8.07 -20.69
CA TYR A 396 9.42 -6.68 -20.31
C TYR A 396 10.57 -6.56 -19.32
N GLN A 397 11.55 -5.73 -19.66
CA GLN A 397 12.65 -5.42 -18.77
C GLN A 397 12.47 -4.04 -18.15
N HIS A 398 12.71 -3.93 -16.85
CA HIS A 398 12.51 -2.67 -16.14
C HIS A 398 13.61 -1.65 -16.47
N GLY A 399 13.17 -0.45 -16.85
CA GLY A 399 14.04 0.67 -17.22
C GLY A 399 14.89 0.43 -18.47
N PHE A 400 15.47 1.51 -18.99
CA PHE A 400 16.37 1.47 -20.15
C PHE A 400 17.81 1.74 -19.73
N HIS A 401 18.80 1.19 -20.43
CA HIS A 401 20.22 1.43 -20.12
C HIS A 401 20.61 2.90 -20.35
N VAL A 402 21.43 3.47 -19.47
CA VAL A 402 22.00 4.83 -19.64
C VAL A 402 22.72 4.97 -20.98
N GLY A 403 23.42 3.91 -21.40
CA GLY A 403 24.14 3.85 -22.65
C GLY A 403 24.70 2.45 -22.88
N LEU A 404 25.52 2.30 -23.92
CA LEU A 404 26.08 1.04 -24.38
C LEU A 404 27.57 1.22 -24.70
N ARG A 405 28.34 0.17 -24.47
CA ARG A 405 29.71 0.05 -25.02
C ARG A 405 29.63 -0.59 -26.40
N GLY A 406 30.37 -0.05 -27.35
CA GLY A 406 30.40 -0.59 -28.70
C GLY A 406 31.65 -0.20 -29.47
N GLN A 407 31.78 -0.76 -30.66
CA GLN A 407 32.88 -0.47 -31.59
C GLN A 407 32.27 0.00 -32.92
N TYR A 408 32.96 0.92 -33.59
CA TYR A 408 32.61 1.25 -34.97
C TYR A 408 33.05 0.13 -35.90
N ALA A 409 32.27 -0.13 -36.95
CA ALA A 409 32.63 -1.10 -37.98
C ALA A 409 34.03 -0.78 -38.55
N GLY A 410 34.99 -1.68 -38.34
CA GLY A 410 36.38 -1.53 -38.81
C GLY A 410 37.36 -0.89 -37.82
N ASN A 411 36.92 -0.42 -36.65
CA ASN A 411 37.81 0.03 -35.57
C ASN A 411 37.75 -0.93 -34.38
N LYS A 412 38.90 -1.24 -33.77
CA LYS A 412 39.01 -2.10 -32.58
C LYS A 412 38.84 -1.35 -31.27
N ASP A 413 38.86 -0.02 -31.29
CA ASP A 413 38.72 0.79 -30.08
C ASP A 413 37.27 0.75 -29.56
N GLU A 414 37.09 0.26 -28.34
CA GLU A 414 35.80 0.35 -27.62
C GLU A 414 35.52 1.79 -27.22
N LYS A 415 34.33 2.26 -27.58
CA LYS A 415 33.82 3.58 -27.23
C LYS A 415 32.51 3.47 -26.45
N HIS A 416 32.21 4.54 -25.73
CA HIS A 416 31.00 4.68 -24.91
C HIS A 416 29.97 5.54 -25.63
N PHE A 417 28.77 4.98 -25.79
CA PHE A 417 27.65 5.64 -26.42
C PHE A 417 26.52 5.85 -25.41
N ILE A 418 25.88 7.01 -25.45
CA ILE A 418 24.76 7.34 -24.55
C ILE A 418 23.42 7.21 -25.26
N ASN A 419 22.41 6.71 -24.56
CA ASN A 419 21.03 6.72 -25.06
C ASN A 419 20.41 8.10 -24.77
N ASN A 420 20.39 8.95 -25.79
CA ASN A 420 19.92 10.34 -25.69
C ASN A 420 18.60 10.60 -26.42
N HIS A 421 18.15 9.68 -27.27
CA HIS A 421 16.81 9.73 -27.89
C HIS A 421 15.93 8.61 -27.33
N LEU A 422 14.73 8.93 -26.88
CA LEU A 422 13.79 7.97 -26.29
C LEU A 422 12.47 7.97 -27.06
N THR A 423 12.10 6.83 -27.64
CA THR A 423 10.78 6.65 -28.26
C THR A 423 9.86 5.96 -27.25
N PHE A 424 8.89 6.70 -26.71
CA PHE A 424 7.90 6.19 -25.77
C PHE A 424 6.65 5.69 -26.50
N THR A 425 6.16 4.51 -26.10
CA THR A 425 4.88 3.98 -26.54
C THR A 425 3.95 3.86 -25.34
N VAL A 426 2.91 4.70 -25.30
CA VAL A 426 1.89 4.70 -24.24
C VAL A 426 0.68 3.91 -24.74
N LYS A 427 0.44 2.75 -24.13
CA LYS A 427 -0.73 1.93 -24.43
C LYS A 427 -1.92 2.43 -23.62
N TYR A 428 -3.06 2.60 -24.28
CA TYR A 428 -4.29 3.03 -23.63
C TYR A 428 -5.47 2.15 -24.00
N HIS A 429 -6.37 1.97 -23.04
CA HIS A 429 -7.65 1.31 -23.26
C HIS A 429 -8.72 2.37 -23.49
N LYS A 430 -9.39 2.32 -24.65
CA LYS A 430 -10.54 3.16 -24.96
C LYS A 430 -11.81 2.46 -24.49
N ASP A 431 -12.56 3.11 -23.61
CA ASP A 431 -13.87 2.61 -23.24
C ASP A 431 -14.89 3.02 -24.32
N GLN A 432 -15.45 2.01 -25.00
CA GLN A 432 -16.37 2.16 -26.13
C GLN A 432 -17.64 2.97 -25.79
N MET A 433 -18.00 3.05 -24.51
CA MET A 433 -19.21 3.73 -24.04
C MET A 433 -18.94 5.16 -23.53
N THR A 434 -17.67 5.56 -23.34
CA THR A 434 -17.32 6.86 -22.75
C THR A 434 -16.38 7.69 -23.59
N GLU A 435 -15.77 7.09 -24.61
CA GLU A 435 -14.59 7.59 -25.32
C GLU A 435 -13.43 8.00 -24.39
N SER A 436 -13.51 7.66 -23.10
CA SER A 436 -12.46 7.92 -22.14
C SER A 436 -11.32 6.94 -22.39
N ALA A 437 -10.10 7.45 -22.27
CA ALA A 437 -8.91 6.68 -22.48
C ALA A 437 -8.14 6.58 -21.15
N ARG A 438 -7.79 5.36 -20.76
CA ARG A 438 -7.00 5.09 -19.55
C ARG A 438 -5.69 4.40 -19.92
N ILE A 439 -4.61 4.75 -19.24
CA ILE A 439 -3.29 4.20 -19.53
C ILE A 439 -3.21 2.77 -18.97
N VAL A 440 -2.75 1.86 -19.83
CA VAL A 440 -2.61 0.43 -19.52
C VAL A 440 -1.21 -0.11 -19.81
N GLY A 441 -0.35 0.64 -20.50
CA GLY A 441 1.04 0.27 -20.69
C GLY A 441 1.95 1.48 -20.95
N PHE A 442 3.22 1.33 -20.61
CA PHE A 442 4.25 2.35 -20.72
C PHE A 442 5.59 1.72 -21.13
N GLU A 443 5.92 1.84 -22.40
CA GLU A 443 7.08 1.20 -23.04
C GLU A 443 8.06 2.23 -23.60
N VAL A 444 9.33 1.87 -23.72
CA VAL A 444 10.37 2.71 -24.33
C VAL A 444 11.30 1.91 -25.23
N LYS A 445 11.72 2.54 -26.33
CA LYS A 445 12.85 2.13 -27.16
C LYS A 445 13.95 3.20 -27.08
N PRO A 446 15.09 2.90 -26.45
CA PRO A 446 16.20 3.86 -26.35
C PRO A 446 17.07 3.82 -27.61
N PHE A 447 17.54 4.98 -28.05
CA PHE A 447 18.48 5.12 -29.16
C PHE A 447 19.63 6.05 -28.79
N SER A 448 20.80 5.76 -29.36
CA SER A 448 21.96 6.64 -29.33
C SER A 448 22.10 7.33 -30.68
N VAL A 449 21.97 8.66 -30.70
CA VAL A 449 22.00 9.45 -31.94
C VAL A 449 22.75 10.75 -31.74
N LYS A 450 23.74 10.97 -32.61
CA LYS A 450 24.42 12.26 -32.73
C LYS A 450 23.54 13.23 -33.53
N HIS A 451 22.77 14.05 -32.83
CA HIS A 451 21.92 15.05 -33.46
C HIS A 451 22.74 16.17 -34.11
N GLU A 452 22.36 16.56 -35.33
CA GLU A 452 22.93 17.67 -36.07
C GLU A 452 21.84 18.73 -36.34
N TYR A 453 22.24 20.01 -36.32
CA TYR A 453 21.35 21.17 -36.49
C TYR A 453 22.11 22.33 -37.13
N GLU A 454 21.36 23.26 -37.75
CA GLU A 454 21.94 24.41 -38.44
C GLU A 454 21.90 25.71 -37.60
N GLY A 455 23.04 26.39 -37.50
CA GLY A 455 23.20 27.67 -36.77
C GLY A 455 23.27 27.56 -35.25
N GLU A 456 22.95 28.63 -34.52
CA GLU A 456 22.98 28.65 -33.04
C GLU A 456 21.84 27.83 -32.40
N TRP A 457 22.09 27.10 -31.32
CA TRP A 457 21.10 26.21 -30.68
C TRP A 457 19.89 26.96 -30.10
N SER A 458 18.68 26.44 -30.34
CA SER A 458 17.43 26.80 -29.63
C SER A 458 16.54 25.56 -29.47
N LYS A 459 15.73 25.50 -28.41
CA LYS A 459 14.80 24.37 -28.15
C LYS A 459 13.78 24.16 -29.28
N GLU A 460 13.46 25.22 -30.02
CA GLU A 460 12.44 25.19 -31.09
C GLU A 460 13.04 24.92 -32.48
N LYS A 461 14.36 24.74 -32.58
CA LYS A 461 15.03 24.53 -33.87
C LYS A 461 14.87 23.11 -34.38
N ARG A 462 14.86 22.99 -35.71
CA ARG A 462 14.77 21.71 -36.43
C ARG A 462 16.10 20.96 -36.36
N LEU A 463 16.00 19.67 -36.03
CA LEU A 463 17.11 18.72 -36.11
C LEU A 463 17.09 18.06 -37.50
N THR A 464 18.24 17.72 -38.06
CA THR A 464 18.32 17.03 -39.37
C THR A 464 18.11 15.51 -39.25
N THR A 465 18.31 14.99 -38.04
CA THR A 465 18.26 13.56 -37.69
C THR A 465 16.87 13.09 -37.31
N CYS A 466 16.01 13.99 -36.83
CA CYS A 466 14.57 13.75 -36.68
C CYS A 466 13.81 15.02 -37.07
N ASP A 467 12.72 14.86 -37.82
CA ASP A 467 11.92 16.00 -38.29
C ASP A 467 10.42 15.62 -38.26
N PRO A 468 9.61 16.33 -37.47
CA PRO A 468 8.16 16.14 -37.43
C PRO A 468 7.49 16.40 -38.80
N HIS A 469 7.99 17.35 -39.58
CA HIS A 469 7.37 17.74 -40.86
C HIS A 469 7.68 16.74 -41.98
N ALA A 470 8.91 16.23 -42.02
CA ALA A 470 9.32 15.19 -42.96
C ALA A 470 8.93 13.77 -42.49
N LYS A 471 8.30 13.63 -41.31
CA LYS A 471 8.00 12.34 -40.65
C LYS A 471 9.22 11.43 -40.51
N ARG A 472 10.40 12.02 -40.32
CA ARG A 472 11.65 11.27 -40.15
C ARG A 472 11.80 10.89 -38.67
N THR A 473 11.62 9.61 -38.37
CA THR A 473 11.88 9.02 -37.05
C THR A 473 13.34 8.64 -36.90
N VAL A 474 13.85 8.65 -35.67
CA VAL A 474 15.15 8.08 -35.36
C VAL A 474 15.14 6.57 -35.60
N THR A 475 16.16 6.06 -36.27
CA THR A 475 16.38 4.63 -36.51
C THR A 475 17.77 4.23 -36.01
N SER A 476 17.98 2.92 -35.78
CA SER A 476 19.28 2.37 -35.35
C SER A 476 20.42 2.55 -36.35
N SER A 477 20.16 3.08 -37.54
CA SER A 477 21.16 3.35 -38.58
C SER A 477 21.84 4.72 -38.45
N GLU A 478 21.32 5.60 -37.60
CA GLU A 478 21.91 6.92 -37.36
C GLU A 478 23.26 6.80 -36.63
N SER A 479 24.15 7.78 -36.83
CA SER A 479 25.46 7.77 -36.15
C SER A 479 25.29 7.91 -34.63
N PRO A 480 25.91 7.05 -33.82
CA PRO A 480 25.68 7.05 -32.37
C PRO A 480 26.35 8.23 -31.66
N GLN A 481 25.80 8.64 -30.52
CA GLN A 481 26.32 9.74 -29.72
C GLN A 481 27.41 9.25 -28.77
N GLU A 482 28.66 9.64 -29.04
CA GLU A 482 29.80 9.36 -28.17
C GLU A 482 29.81 10.24 -26.90
N VAL A 483 30.31 9.65 -25.81
CA VAL A 483 30.53 10.34 -24.53
C VAL A 483 32.01 10.75 -24.42
N GLU A 484 32.33 12.02 -24.68
CA GLU A 484 33.69 12.56 -24.54
C GLU A 484 33.68 13.98 -23.97
N ASP A 485 34.85 14.47 -23.54
CA ASP A 485 35.01 15.83 -23.04
C ASP A 485 34.69 16.85 -24.15
N LYS A 486 33.98 17.92 -23.78
CA LYS A 486 33.52 19.03 -24.65
C LYS A 486 32.55 18.64 -25.77
N LYS A 487 32.06 17.40 -25.80
CA LYS A 487 30.98 17.00 -26.72
C LYS A 487 29.65 17.53 -26.19
N GLU A 488 28.80 17.95 -27.11
CA GLU A 488 27.41 18.28 -26.81
C GLU A 488 26.51 17.06 -26.99
N ILE A 489 25.54 16.93 -26.08
CA ILE A 489 24.50 15.92 -26.11
C ILE A 489 23.17 16.65 -26.11
N ILE A 490 22.34 16.34 -27.10
CA ILE A 490 20.96 16.82 -27.19
C ILE A 490 20.06 15.66 -26.80
N PHE A 491 19.20 15.87 -25.80
CA PHE A 491 18.22 14.88 -25.39
C PHE A 491 16.89 15.14 -26.10
N THR A 492 16.36 14.12 -26.75
CA THR A 492 15.11 14.19 -27.51
C THR A 492 14.20 13.01 -27.18
N TYR A 493 12.91 13.15 -27.48
CA TYR A 493 11.96 12.06 -27.33
C TYR A 493 10.82 12.11 -28.34
N ASP A 494 10.26 10.93 -28.58
CA ASP A 494 9.03 10.70 -29.34
C ASP A 494 7.99 10.08 -28.42
N VAL A 495 6.71 10.36 -28.68
CA VAL A 495 5.57 9.79 -27.95
C VAL A 495 4.58 9.25 -28.96
N GLU A 496 4.35 7.94 -28.90
CA GLU A 496 3.32 7.24 -29.67
C GLU A 496 2.24 6.71 -28.73
N PHE A 497 0.97 6.80 -29.15
CA PHE A 497 -0.16 6.24 -28.42
C PHE A 497 -0.74 5.06 -29.18
N GLN A 498 -0.78 3.89 -28.53
CA GLN A 498 -1.34 2.67 -29.11
C GLN A 498 -2.58 2.22 -28.33
N GLU A 499 -3.67 1.95 -29.05
CA GLU A 499 -4.88 1.39 -28.43
C GLU A 499 -4.67 -0.08 -28.06
N SER A 500 -5.18 -0.50 -26.91
CA SER A 500 -5.04 -1.87 -26.40
C SER A 500 -6.34 -2.39 -25.77
N ASP A 501 -6.62 -3.66 -26.00
CA ASP A 501 -7.78 -4.37 -25.45
C ASP A 501 -7.63 -4.73 -23.96
N VAL A 502 -6.45 -4.51 -23.37
CA VAL A 502 -6.20 -4.77 -21.95
C VAL A 502 -7.07 -3.85 -21.10
N LYS A 503 -7.92 -4.43 -20.25
CA LYS A 503 -8.75 -3.68 -19.32
C LYS A 503 -7.86 -2.96 -18.30
N TRP A 504 -8.26 -1.75 -17.89
CA TRP A 504 -7.51 -0.97 -16.90
C TRP A 504 -7.25 -1.74 -15.58
N ALA A 505 -8.18 -2.58 -15.14
CA ALA A 505 -8.02 -3.37 -13.91
C ALA A 505 -6.93 -4.46 -14.01
N SER A 506 -6.67 -5.01 -15.21
CA SER A 506 -5.70 -6.08 -15.46
C SER A 506 -4.37 -5.56 -16.03
N ARG A 507 -4.15 -4.24 -16.02
CA ARG A 507 -2.99 -3.60 -16.66
C ARG A 507 -1.63 -4.03 -16.10
N TRP A 508 -1.60 -4.49 -14.85
CA TRP A 508 -0.37 -4.98 -14.22
C TRP A 508 -0.02 -6.41 -14.65
N ASP A 509 -0.98 -7.19 -15.13
CA ASP A 509 -0.75 -8.60 -15.46
C ASP A 509 0.31 -8.72 -16.57
N THR A 510 0.30 -7.81 -17.55
CA THR A 510 1.31 -7.74 -18.63
C THR A 510 2.74 -7.58 -18.11
N TYR A 511 2.93 -6.87 -16.99
CA TYR A 511 4.23 -6.63 -16.37
C TYR A 511 4.66 -7.77 -15.43
N LEU A 512 3.70 -8.55 -14.93
CA LEU A 512 3.91 -9.59 -13.92
C LEU A 512 4.04 -10.99 -14.53
N LEU A 513 3.74 -11.19 -15.81
CA LEU A 513 3.86 -12.49 -16.48
C LEU A 513 5.32 -12.99 -16.49
N VAL A 514 5.65 -13.89 -15.56
CA VAL A 514 6.82 -14.77 -15.64
C VAL A 514 6.37 -16.07 -16.29
N ALA A 515 7.05 -16.47 -17.35
CA ALA A 515 6.66 -17.59 -18.21
C ALA A 515 7.25 -18.95 -17.76
N ASP A 516 7.31 -19.21 -16.45
CA ASP A 516 7.88 -20.46 -15.94
C ASP A 516 7.13 -21.00 -14.71
N ASP A 517 5.82 -21.19 -14.87
CA ASP A 517 4.94 -21.79 -13.86
C ASP A 517 5.30 -23.26 -13.54
N GLN A 518 5.91 -23.96 -14.49
CA GLN A 518 6.30 -25.37 -14.36
C GLN A 518 7.32 -25.61 -13.23
N ILE A 519 8.30 -24.71 -13.06
CA ILE A 519 9.34 -24.88 -12.03
C ILE A 519 8.76 -24.72 -10.62
N HIS A 520 7.79 -23.82 -10.44
CA HIS A 520 7.11 -23.63 -9.16
C HIS A 520 6.28 -24.86 -8.76
N TRP A 521 5.57 -25.47 -9.71
CA TRP A 521 4.84 -26.72 -9.44
C TRP A 521 5.76 -27.89 -9.09
N PHE A 522 6.91 -28.00 -9.77
CA PHE A 522 7.92 -29.01 -9.45
C PHE A 522 8.44 -28.86 -8.00
N SER A 523 8.69 -27.63 -7.57
CA SER A 523 9.11 -27.31 -6.19
C SER A 523 8.09 -27.79 -5.15
N ILE A 524 6.80 -27.53 -5.39
CA ILE A 524 5.73 -27.89 -4.45
C ILE A 524 5.60 -29.41 -4.34
N VAL A 525 5.63 -30.13 -5.46
CA VAL A 525 5.53 -31.60 -5.46
C VAL A 525 6.68 -32.21 -4.67
N ASN A 526 7.92 -31.78 -4.93
CA ASN A 526 9.09 -32.28 -4.22
C ASN A 526 9.01 -32.00 -2.71
N SER A 527 8.58 -30.79 -2.34
CA SER A 527 8.47 -30.41 -0.93
C SER A 527 7.32 -31.13 -0.22
N LEU A 528 6.22 -31.41 -0.92
CA LEU A 528 5.10 -32.20 -0.41
C LEU A 528 5.49 -33.66 -0.16
N MET A 529 6.33 -34.25 -1.02
CA MET A 529 6.85 -35.60 -0.80
C MET A 529 7.69 -35.70 0.49
N ILE A 530 8.50 -34.68 0.79
CA ILE A 530 9.28 -34.60 2.03
C ILE A 530 8.35 -34.58 3.25
N VAL A 531 7.32 -33.73 3.21
CA VAL A 531 6.32 -33.65 4.29
C VAL A 531 5.62 -34.99 4.48
N LEU A 532 5.10 -35.61 3.41
CA LEU A 532 4.40 -36.90 3.53
C LEU A 532 5.27 -38.00 4.14
N PHE A 533 6.55 -38.03 3.78
CA PHE A 533 7.51 -38.96 4.37
C PHE A 533 7.72 -38.71 5.86
N LEU A 534 7.93 -37.45 6.27
CA LEU A 534 8.11 -37.06 7.67
C LEU A 534 6.84 -37.28 8.50
N SER A 535 5.67 -36.89 7.98
CA SER A 535 4.37 -37.17 8.59
C SER A 535 4.16 -38.67 8.80
N GLY A 536 4.54 -39.51 7.83
CA GLY A 536 4.47 -40.96 7.95
C GLY A 536 5.36 -41.51 9.08
N MET A 537 6.56 -40.94 9.24
CA MET A 537 7.47 -41.31 10.33
C MET A 537 6.95 -40.84 11.70
N VAL A 538 6.44 -39.61 11.81
CA VAL A 538 5.81 -39.10 13.05
C VAL A 538 4.57 -39.92 13.40
N ALA A 539 3.73 -40.26 12.42
CA ALA A 539 2.58 -41.12 12.61
C ALA A 539 2.97 -42.52 13.09
N MET A 540 4.06 -43.10 12.57
CA MET A 540 4.61 -44.36 13.07
C MET A 540 5.03 -44.24 14.53
N ILE A 541 5.75 -43.18 14.91
CA ILE A 541 6.17 -42.92 16.29
C ILE A 541 4.94 -42.82 17.21
N MET A 542 3.93 -42.03 16.82
CA MET A 542 2.69 -41.83 17.58
C MET A 542 1.83 -43.10 17.70
N LEU A 543 1.53 -43.79 16.58
CA LEU A 543 0.59 -44.92 16.53
C LEU A 543 1.22 -46.24 16.95
N ARG A 544 2.46 -46.52 16.53
CA ARG A 544 3.07 -47.85 16.68
C ARG A 544 3.95 -47.97 17.92
N THR A 545 4.66 -46.90 18.27
CA THR A 545 5.59 -46.90 19.40
C THR A 545 4.91 -46.32 20.64
N LEU A 546 4.39 -45.09 20.56
CA LEU A 546 3.84 -44.38 21.72
C LEU A 546 2.52 -44.98 22.23
N TYR A 547 1.53 -45.26 21.36
CA TYR A 547 0.27 -45.88 21.81
C TYR A 547 0.47 -47.30 22.36
N ARG A 548 1.36 -48.09 21.75
CA ARG A 548 1.71 -49.43 22.23
C ARG A 548 2.44 -49.37 23.57
N ASP A 549 3.37 -48.43 23.72
CA ASP A 549 4.16 -48.27 24.95
C ASP A 549 3.34 -47.66 26.11
N ILE A 550 2.35 -46.82 25.81
CA ILE A 550 1.39 -46.25 26.79
C ILE A 550 0.34 -47.30 27.20
N SER A 551 -0.23 -48.05 26.25
CA SER A 551 -1.20 -49.10 26.58
C SER A 551 -0.59 -50.21 27.42
N LYS A 552 0.65 -50.62 27.12
CA LYS A 552 1.42 -51.56 27.96
C LYS A 552 1.69 -50.99 29.35
N TYR A 553 1.97 -49.69 29.47
CA TYR A 553 2.22 -49.05 30.77
C TYR A 553 0.98 -49.03 31.67
N ASN A 554 -0.18 -48.63 31.12
CA ASN A 554 -1.43 -48.60 31.87
C ASN A 554 -1.92 -49.99 32.32
N GLN A 555 -1.28 -51.07 31.86
CA GLN A 555 -1.56 -52.46 32.26
C GLN A 555 -0.65 -52.97 33.39
N LEU A 556 0.41 -52.24 33.76
CA LEU A 556 1.32 -52.64 34.85
C LEU A 556 0.69 -52.23 36.20
N GLU A 557 0.32 -53.21 37.02
CA GLU A 557 -0.44 -53.01 38.27
C GLU A 557 0.45 -52.73 39.52
N THR A 558 1.78 -52.79 39.42
CA THR A 558 2.71 -52.67 40.57
C THR A 558 3.85 -51.65 40.37
N GLN A 559 4.11 -50.82 41.40
CA GLN A 559 5.15 -49.76 41.42
C GLN A 559 6.59 -50.27 41.22
N GLU A 560 6.90 -51.52 41.58
CA GLU A 560 8.25 -52.10 41.43
C GLU A 560 8.60 -52.40 39.96
N GLU A 561 7.62 -52.76 39.11
CA GLU A 561 7.84 -53.00 37.67
C GLU A 561 7.97 -51.69 36.87
N ALA A 562 7.46 -50.58 37.39
CA ALA A 562 7.62 -49.25 36.79
C ALA A 562 9.04 -48.68 37.00
N GLN A 563 9.82 -49.23 37.94
CA GLN A 563 11.17 -48.75 38.27
C GLN A 563 12.26 -49.33 37.35
N GLU A 564 11.96 -50.39 36.58
CA GLU A 564 12.88 -51.01 35.60
C GLU A 564 12.77 -50.41 34.17
N GLU A 565 12.07 -49.28 33.99
CA GLU A 565 11.85 -48.70 32.66
C GLU A 565 13.08 -47.95 32.11
N THR A 566 13.32 -48.09 30.80
CA THR A 566 14.40 -47.44 30.04
C THR A 566 13.86 -46.36 29.09
N GLY A 567 14.69 -45.36 28.77
CA GLY A 567 14.38 -44.34 27.77
C GLY A 567 13.51 -43.17 28.26
N TRP A 568 12.56 -42.70 27.45
CA TRP A 568 11.89 -41.41 27.68
C TRP A 568 11.03 -41.37 28.95
N LYS A 569 10.43 -42.49 29.37
CA LYS A 569 9.61 -42.54 30.58
C LYS A 569 10.42 -42.33 31.86
N LEU A 570 11.69 -42.76 31.86
CA LEU A 570 12.59 -42.68 33.00
C LEU A 570 12.95 -41.22 33.36
N VAL A 571 12.88 -40.31 32.39
CA VAL A 571 13.24 -38.90 32.57
C VAL A 571 12.05 -38.01 32.97
N HIS A 572 10.86 -38.57 33.25
CA HIS A 572 9.65 -37.81 33.62
C HIS A 572 9.88 -36.78 34.75
N GLY A 573 10.74 -37.11 35.71
CA GLY A 573 11.09 -36.23 36.84
C GLY A 573 12.05 -35.08 36.51
N ASP A 574 12.65 -35.02 35.32
CA ASP A 574 13.63 -33.98 34.94
C ASP A 574 13.28 -33.22 33.65
N VAL A 575 12.34 -33.73 32.83
CA VAL A 575 11.96 -33.17 31.52
C VAL A 575 11.48 -31.72 31.56
N PHE A 576 10.75 -31.32 32.61
CA PHE A 576 10.21 -29.96 32.74
C PHE A 576 11.08 -29.02 33.57
N ARG A 577 12.34 -29.41 33.86
CA ARG A 577 13.28 -28.54 34.58
C ARG A 577 13.56 -27.27 33.74
N PRO A 578 13.60 -26.08 34.36
CA PRO A 578 13.91 -24.85 33.63
C PRO A 578 15.23 -24.96 32.86
N PRO A 579 15.27 -24.50 31.59
CA PRO A 579 16.47 -24.60 30.78
C PRO A 579 17.57 -23.66 31.28
N VAL A 580 18.82 -24.02 30.97
CA VAL A 580 19.97 -23.12 31.10
C VAL A 580 19.70 -21.87 30.28
N ASN A 581 19.92 -20.67 30.84
CA ASN A 581 19.61 -19.39 30.18
C ASN A 581 18.14 -19.25 29.72
N SER A 582 17.19 -19.64 30.57
CA SER A 582 15.74 -19.54 30.31
C SER A 582 15.28 -18.14 29.88
N ASP A 583 15.87 -17.07 30.41
CA ASP A 583 15.66 -15.68 29.97
C ASP A 583 15.80 -15.54 28.44
N LEU A 584 16.92 -16.02 27.90
CA LEU A 584 17.28 -15.81 26.49
C LEU A 584 16.35 -16.60 25.57
N LEU A 585 15.98 -17.82 25.97
CA LEU A 585 15.02 -18.63 25.23
C LEU A 585 13.65 -17.95 25.17
N CYS A 586 13.17 -17.41 26.29
CA CYS A 586 11.90 -16.68 26.35
C CYS A 586 11.90 -15.46 25.41
N VAL A 587 13.01 -14.73 25.36
CA VAL A 587 13.15 -13.60 24.44
C VAL A 587 13.06 -14.06 22.99
N TYR A 588 13.86 -15.06 22.60
CA TYR A 588 13.91 -15.54 21.23
C TYR A 588 12.56 -16.11 20.76
N VAL A 589 11.91 -16.91 21.62
CA VAL A 589 10.58 -17.46 21.35
C VAL A 589 9.53 -16.34 21.24
N GLY A 590 9.60 -15.31 22.10
CA GLY A 590 8.73 -14.14 21.98
C GLY A 590 8.90 -13.41 20.64
N THR A 591 10.14 -13.12 20.25
CA THR A 591 10.46 -12.50 18.97
C THR A 591 10.05 -13.37 17.78
N GLY A 592 10.17 -14.70 17.88
CA GLY A 592 9.71 -15.58 16.81
C GLY A 592 8.19 -15.63 16.66
N VAL A 593 7.42 -15.51 17.75
CA VAL A 593 5.96 -15.31 17.67
C VAL A 593 5.62 -14.01 16.95
N GLN A 594 6.41 -12.96 17.19
CA GLN A 594 6.28 -11.67 16.49
C GLN A 594 6.46 -11.84 14.97
N PHE A 595 7.55 -12.51 14.56
CA PHE A 595 7.83 -12.80 13.15
C PHE A 595 6.77 -13.69 12.51
N PHE A 596 6.37 -14.75 13.21
CA PHE A 596 5.35 -15.68 12.73
C PHE A 596 4.03 -14.96 12.45
N GLY A 597 3.56 -14.15 13.40
CA GLY A 597 2.34 -13.35 13.24
C GLY A 597 2.46 -12.32 12.10
N MET A 598 3.59 -11.63 12.01
CA MET A 598 3.85 -10.65 10.95
C MET A 598 3.82 -11.30 9.56
N ILE A 599 4.55 -12.40 9.37
CA ILE A 599 4.64 -13.09 8.08
C ILE A 599 3.30 -13.70 7.70
N LEU A 600 2.62 -14.37 8.64
CA LEU A 600 1.32 -14.98 8.39
C LEU A 600 0.27 -13.95 7.94
N VAL A 601 0.12 -12.84 8.68
CA VAL A 601 -0.85 -11.80 8.33
C VAL A 601 -0.48 -11.10 7.02
N THR A 602 0.81 -10.84 6.79
CA THR A 602 1.28 -10.25 5.53
C THR A 602 0.95 -11.16 4.33
N MET A 603 1.21 -12.47 4.45
CA MET A 603 0.91 -13.42 3.38
C MET A 603 -0.60 -13.55 3.14
N LEU A 604 -1.43 -13.56 4.19
CA LEU A 604 -2.88 -13.57 4.03
C LEU A 604 -3.39 -12.35 3.26
N PHE A 605 -2.91 -11.15 3.60
CA PHE A 605 -3.26 -9.93 2.85
C PHE A 605 -2.70 -9.92 1.42
N ALA A 606 -1.54 -10.53 1.19
CA ALA A 606 -0.99 -10.68 -0.15
C ALA A 606 -1.84 -11.63 -1.02
N VAL A 607 -2.26 -12.77 -0.48
CA VAL A 607 -3.13 -13.75 -1.18
C VAL A 607 -4.51 -13.17 -1.48
N LEU A 608 -5.08 -12.36 -0.57
CA LEU A 608 -6.33 -11.64 -0.80
C LEU A 608 -6.21 -10.48 -1.81
N GLY A 609 -5.00 -10.17 -2.29
CA GLY A 609 -4.74 -9.13 -3.28
C GLY A 609 -4.64 -7.70 -2.71
N PHE A 610 -4.70 -7.52 -1.39
CA PHE A 610 -4.59 -6.20 -0.75
C PHE A 610 -3.18 -5.62 -0.83
N LEU A 611 -2.14 -6.47 -0.90
CA LEU A 611 -0.73 -6.07 -1.02
C LEU A 611 -0.20 -6.33 -2.44
N SER A 612 -0.98 -5.97 -3.46
CA SER A 612 -0.56 -6.03 -4.86
C SER A 612 0.72 -5.20 -5.10
N PRO A 613 1.65 -5.65 -5.97
CA PRO A 613 2.80 -4.86 -6.41
C PRO A 613 2.43 -3.49 -6.99
N SER A 614 1.18 -3.30 -7.40
CA SER A 614 0.63 -2.01 -7.82
C SER A 614 0.65 -0.94 -6.73
N ASN A 615 0.61 -1.33 -5.45
CA ASN A 615 0.77 -0.41 -4.33
C ASN A 615 2.25 -0.34 -3.93
N ARG A 616 3.00 0.55 -4.57
CA ARG A 616 4.44 0.72 -4.37
C ARG A 616 4.76 1.03 -2.90
N GLY A 617 5.77 0.35 -2.36
CA GLY A 617 6.14 0.50 -0.94
C GLY A 617 5.10 -0.01 0.07
N GLY A 618 3.89 -0.39 -0.37
CA GLY A 618 2.79 -0.86 0.48
C GLY A 618 3.14 -2.12 1.26
N LEU A 619 3.74 -3.12 0.60
CA LEU A 619 4.19 -4.36 1.25
C LEU A 619 5.18 -4.08 2.40
N MET A 620 6.19 -3.24 2.16
CA MET A 620 7.22 -2.94 3.17
C MET A 620 6.65 -2.11 4.33
N THR A 621 5.78 -1.15 4.03
CA THR A 621 5.06 -0.37 5.05
C THR A 621 4.17 -1.26 5.91
N ALA A 622 3.42 -2.18 5.28
CA ALA A 622 2.57 -3.14 5.98
C ALA A 622 3.38 -4.06 6.89
N MET A 623 4.51 -4.60 6.42
CA MET A 623 5.40 -5.43 7.24
C MET A 623 5.93 -4.68 8.47
N LEU A 624 6.33 -3.40 8.33
CA LEU A 624 6.81 -2.58 9.46
C LEU A 624 5.70 -2.30 10.49
N LEU A 625 4.50 -1.96 10.04
CA LEU A 625 3.36 -1.72 10.95
C LEU A 625 2.91 -3.00 11.65
N LEU A 626 2.85 -4.12 10.90
CA LEU A 626 2.53 -5.43 11.46
C LEU A 626 3.60 -5.90 12.45
N TRP A 627 4.88 -5.66 12.17
CA TRP A 627 5.97 -5.93 13.13
C TRP A 627 5.72 -5.23 14.47
N VAL A 628 5.41 -3.93 14.44
CA VAL A 628 5.15 -3.14 15.65
C VAL A 628 3.94 -3.67 16.42
N PHE A 629 2.83 -3.94 15.71
CA PHE A 629 1.61 -4.45 16.33
C PHE A 629 1.81 -5.84 16.96
N MET A 630 2.54 -6.72 16.26
CA MET A 630 2.83 -8.06 16.75
C MET A 630 3.75 -8.07 17.99
N GLY A 631 4.35 -6.93 18.34
CA GLY A 631 5.08 -6.74 19.60
C GLY A 631 4.24 -7.06 20.84
N LEU A 632 2.92 -6.85 20.79
CA LEU A 632 2.00 -7.26 21.86
C LEU A 632 2.08 -8.77 22.13
N PHE A 633 2.02 -9.58 21.07
CA PHE A 633 2.08 -11.04 21.18
C PHE A 633 3.48 -11.53 21.56
N ALA A 634 4.51 -10.82 21.12
CA ALA A 634 5.90 -11.08 21.51
C ALA A 634 6.10 -10.96 23.02
N GLY A 635 5.66 -9.82 23.59
CA GLY A 635 5.73 -9.57 25.03
C GLY A 635 4.89 -10.57 25.83
N TYR A 636 3.69 -10.89 25.34
CA TYR A 636 2.81 -11.87 25.96
C TYR A 636 3.44 -13.25 26.06
N SER A 637 3.94 -13.80 24.95
CA SER A 637 4.56 -15.13 24.90
C SER A 637 5.84 -15.20 25.73
N ALA A 638 6.71 -14.19 25.62
CA ALA A 638 7.94 -14.12 26.40
C ALA A 638 7.66 -14.11 27.91
N ALA A 639 6.73 -13.27 28.38
CA ALA A 639 6.39 -13.17 29.80
C ALA A 639 5.69 -14.43 30.34
N ARG A 640 4.86 -15.11 29.53
CA ARG A 640 4.19 -16.36 29.90
C ARG A 640 5.18 -17.50 30.11
N LEU A 641 6.11 -17.68 29.17
CA LEU A 641 7.18 -18.69 29.30
C LEU A 641 8.11 -18.36 30.46
N TYR A 642 8.44 -17.08 30.64
CA TYR A 642 9.29 -16.65 31.75
C TYR A 642 8.67 -16.95 33.12
N LYS A 643 7.35 -16.74 33.25
CA LYS A 643 6.60 -17.09 34.46
C LYS A 643 6.55 -18.60 34.69
N MET A 644 6.41 -19.40 33.62
CA MET A 644 6.46 -20.86 33.70
C MET A 644 7.80 -21.35 34.26
N PHE A 645 8.92 -20.72 33.85
CA PHE A 645 10.24 -21.00 34.40
C PHE A 645 10.53 -20.38 35.78
N LYS A 646 9.47 -19.99 36.52
CA LYS A 646 9.55 -19.40 37.87
C LYS A 646 10.24 -18.03 37.93
N GLY A 647 10.31 -17.32 36.80
CA GLY A 647 10.83 -15.95 36.72
C GLY A 647 9.87 -14.92 37.32
N THR A 648 10.40 -13.97 38.08
CA THR A 648 9.62 -12.91 38.77
C THR A 648 9.78 -11.52 38.14
N GLU A 649 10.94 -11.25 37.53
CA GLU A 649 11.31 -9.94 36.96
C GLU A 649 10.71 -9.67 35.57
N TRP A 650 9.38 -9.63 35.44
CA TRP A 650 8.72 -9.53 34.13
C TRP A 650 9.10 -8.27 33.33
N LYS A 651 9.42 -7.15 34.00
CA LYS A 651 9.85 -5.91 33.33
C LYS A 651 11.19 -6.09 32.61
N LYS A 652 12.11 -6.85 33.21
CA LYS A 652 13.45 -7.12 32.66
C LYS A 652 13.37 -7.98 31.40
N ILE A 653 12.54 -9.02 31.40
CA ILE A 653 12.33 -9.84 30.21
C ILE A 653 11.65 -9.04 29.09
N SER A 654 10.66 -8.19 29.41
CA SER A 654 10.04 -7.29 28.43
C SER A 654 11.06 -6.35 27.78
N LEU A 655 11.95 -5.77 28.58
CA LEU A 655 13.02 -4.92 28.07
C LEU A 655 13.97 -5.70 27.15
N LYS A 656 14.41 -6.89 27.55
CA LYS A 656 15.26 -7.74 26.69
C LYS A 656 14.56 -8.09 25.38
N THR A 657 13.28 -8.44 25.41
CA THR A 657 12.48 -8.72 24.20
C THR A 657 12.36 -7.51 23.28
N ALA A 658 12.14 -6.32 23.83
CA ALA A 658 11.99 -5.11 23.02
C ALA A 658 13.28 -4.60 22.38
N PHE A 659 14.45 -4.97 22.91
CA PHE A 659 15.74 -4.44 22.46
C PHE A 659 16.62 -5.45 21.73
N MET A 660 16.67 -6.71 22.14
CA MET A 660 17.73 -7.63 21.68
C MET A 660 17.76 -7.80 20.16
N PHE A 661 16.61 -8.09 19.56
CA PHE A 661 16.52 -8.27 18.12
C PHE A 661 16.53 -6.92 17.35
N PRO A 662 15.66 -5.93 17.69
CA PRO A 662 15.68 -4.64 16.99
C PRO A 662 17.01 -3.89 17.09
N ALA A 663 17.72 -3.93 18.23
CA ALA A 663 19.01 -3.26 18.38
C ALA A 663 20.10 -3.90 17.52
N THR A 664 20.10 -5.24 17.42
CA THR A 664 21.02 -5.96 16.52
C THR A 664 20.77 -5.57 15.06
N LEU A 665 19.49 -5.53 14.65
CA LEU A 665 19.12 -5.09 13.30
C LEU A 665 19.50 -3.63 13.05
N PHE A 666 19.21 -2.75 14.00
CA PHE A 666 19.53 -1.33 13.88
C PHE A 666 21.05 -1.11 13.78
N ALA A 667 21.86 -1.85 14.52
CA ALA A 667 23.32 -1.77 14.43
C ALA A 667 23.83 -2.19 13.05
N ILE A 668 23.38 -3.33 12.52
CA ILE A 668 23.75 -3.78 11.17
C ILE A 668 23.26 -2.75 10.14
N PHE A 669 21.99 -2.38 10.19
CA PHE A 669 21.38 -1.42 9.28
C PHE A 669 22.09 -0.05 9.30
N PHE A 670 22.49 0.44 10.47
CA PHE A 670 23.20 1.70 10.61
C PHE A 670 24.58 1.65 9.93
N VAL A 671 25.33 0.56 10.11
CA VAL A 671 26.62 0.35 9.42
C VAL A 671 26.43 0.28 7.91
N LEU A 672 25.44 -0.50 7.44
CA LEU A 672 25.14 -0.58 6.00
C LEU A 672 24.72 0.78 5.44
N ASN A 673 23.86 1.53 6.15
CA ASN A 673 23.42 2.85 5.73
C ASN A 673 24.59 3.86 5.69
N ALA A 674 25.54 3.78 6.63
CA ALA A 674 26.75 4.60 6.61
C ALA A 674 27.63 4.31 5.38
N LEU A 675 27.74 3.04 4.97
CA LEU A 675 28.45 2.67 3.72
C LEU A 675 27.74 3.22 2.47
N ILE A 676 26.41 3.11 2.41
CA ILE A 676 25.61 3.64 1.29
C ILE A 676 25.75 5.18 1.21
N TRP A 677 25.74 5.84 2.37
CA TRP A 677 25.92 7.28 2.48
C TRP A 677 27.32 7.72 2.02
N GLY A 678 28.37 6.95 2.35
CA GLY A 678 29.74 7.19 1.86
C GLY A 678 29.85 7.16 0.33
N GLU A 679 29.08 6.31 -0.34
CA GLU A 679 28.98 6.22 -1.81
C GLU A 679 28.04 7.26 -2.44
N LYS A 680 27.44 8.17 -1.64
CA LYS A 680 26.44 9.16 -2.08
C LYS A 680 25.26 8.54 -2.85
N SER A 681 24.89 7.32 -2.49
CA SER A 681 23.80 6.59 -3.13
C SER A 681 22.44 7.07 -2.60
N SER A 682 21.43 7.13 -3.48
CA SER A 682 20.06 7.49 -3.12
C SER A 682 19.35 6.48 -2.21
N GLY A 683 19.91 5.27 -2.12
CA GLY A 683 19.45 4.23 -1.21
C GLY A 683 19.76 4.53 0.26
N ALA A 684 20.56 5.56 0.54
CA ALA A 684 20.81 6.01 1.90
C ALA A 684 19.49 6.54 2.48
N VAL A 685 19.08 5.96 3.60
CA VAL A 685 17.87 6.35 4.30
C VAL A 685 18.09 7.72 4.94
N PRO A 686 17.25 8.73 4.63
CA PRO A 686 17.40 10.07 5.18
C PRO A 686 17.34 10.10 6.71
N PHE A 687 17.96 11.12 7.31
CA PHE A 687 17.94 11.31 8.75
C PHE A 687 16.52 11.39 9.34
N GLY A 688 15.59 12.08 8.66
CA GLY A 688 14.20 12.16 9.09
C GLY A 688 13.51 10.78 9.15
N THR A 689 13.78 9.92 8.17
CA THR A 689 13.26 8.55 8.15
C THR A 689 13.89 7.68 9.24
N MET A 690 15.19 7.82 9.49
CA MET A 690 15.85 7.15 10.61
C MET A 690 15.24 7.56 11.95
N PHE A 691 14.98 8.85 12.15
CA PHE A 691 14.29 9.35 13.34
C PHE A 691 12.87 8.77 13.47
N ALA A 692 12.10 8.71 12.37
CA ALA A 692 10.77 8.11 12.36
C ALA A 692 10.79 6.61 12.74
N LEU A 693 11.78 5.84 12.28
CA LEU A 693 11.96 4.44 12.66
C LEU A 693 12.31 4.28 14.15
N VAL A 694 13.17 5.15 14.69
CA VAL A 694 13.50 5.19 16.12
C VAL A 694 12.26 5.55 16.94
N PHE A 695 11.47 6.54 16.51
CA PHE A 695 10.21 6.89 17.17
C PHE A 695 9.21 5.74 17.13
N LEU A 696 9.07 5.04 16.00
CA LEU A 696 8.21 3.86 15.87
C LEU A 696 8.66 2.74 16.83
N TRP A 697 9.97 2.53 16.98
CA TRP A 697 10.54 1.53 17.88
C TRP A 697 10.31 1.90 19.35
N PHE A 698 10.78 3.06 19.81
CA PHE A 698 10.72 3.44 21.23
C PHE A 698 9.36 3.98 21.67
N GLY A 699 8.69 4.74 20.80
CA GLY A 699 7.42 5.41 21.10
C GLY A 699 6.19 4.50 21.00
N ILE A 700 6.25 3.44 20.18
CA ILE A 700 5.09 2.56 19.94
C ILE A 700 5.44 1.10 20.26
N SER A 701 6.44 0.51 19.61
CA SER A 701 6.75 -0.92 19.74
C SER A 701 7.11 -1.34 21.17
N VAL A 702 8.00 -0.59 21.84
CA VAL A 702 8.41 -0.88 23.23
C VAL A 702 7.18 -0.87 24.17
N PRO A 703 6.33 0.18 24.22
CA PRO A 703 5.10 0.16 25.01
C PRO A 703 4.18 -1.03 24.72
N LEU A 704 3.95 -1.40 23.45
CA LEU A 704 3.10 -2.54 23.11
C LEU A 704 3.65 -3.86 23.68
N ILE A 705 4.96 -4.07 23.63
CA ILE A 705 5.61 -5.26 24.23
C ILE A 705 5.39 -5.29 25.74
N TYR A 706 5.48 -4.15 26.43
CA TYR A 706 5.20 -4.05 27.86
C TYR A 706 3.74 -4.36 28.19
N VAL A 707 2.79 -3.86 27.40
CA VAL A 707 1.35 -4.17 27.56
C VAL A 707 1.12 -5.67 27.40
N GLY A 708 1.68 -6.27 26.36
CA GLY A 708 1.57 -7.70 26.09
C GLY A 708 2.14 -8.55 27.23
N ALA A 709 3.33 -8.19 27.70
CA ALA A 709 3.99 -8.86 28.81
C ALA A 709 3.22 -8.72 30.13
N TYR A 710 2.67 -7.54 30.41
CA TYR A 710 1.83 -7.31 31.59
C TYR A 710 0.59 -8.22 31.59
N VAL A 711 -0.10 -8.33 30.44
CA VAL A 711 -1.24 -9.23 30.27
C VAL A 711 -0.81 -10.70 30.41
N GLY A 712 0.32 -11.07 29.80
CA GLY A 712 0.88 -12.42 29.88
C GLY A 712 1.23 -12.83 31.31
N PHE A 713 1.87 -11.94 32.06
CA PHE A 713 2.34 -12.22 33.42
C PHE A 713 1.21 -12.27 34.45
N ARG A 714 0.09 -11.59 34.20
CA ARG A 714 -1.12 -11.67 35.05
C ARG A 714 -1.87 -12.99 34.92
N LYS A 715 -1.73 -13.71 33.81
CA LYS A 715 -2.34 -15.04 33.66
C LYS A 715 -1.70 -16.05 34.61
N PRO A 716 -2.43 -17.09 35.06
CA PRO A 716 -1.84 -18.16 35.88
C PRO A 716 -0.64 -18.79 35.16
N SER A 717 0.35 -19.22 35.93
CA SER A 717 1.50 -19.96 35.39
C SER A 717 1.02 -21.23 34.70
N ILE A 718 1.65 -21.60 33.60
CA ILE A 718 1.41 -22.88 32.96
C ILE A 718 1.95 -23.96 33.91
N GLU A 719 1.09 -24.88 34.35
CA GLU A 719 1.49 -25.97 35.24
C GLU A 719 2.11 -27.11 34.42
N ASP A 720 3.18 -27.70 34.93
CA ASP A 720 3.82 -28.85 34.27
C ASP A 720 3.02 -30.14 34.53
N PRO A 721 2.89 -31.04 33.54
CA PRO A 721 2.13 -32.28 33.71
C PRO A 721 2.70 -33.19 34.82
N VAL A 722 4.00 -33.08 35.10
CA VAL A 722 4.72 -33.93 36.04
C VAL A 722 5.59 -33.08 36.96
N LYS A 723 5.70 -33.46 38.23
CA LYS A 723 6.55 -32.77 39.21
C LYS A 723 8.02 -33.08 38.95
N THR A 724 8.88 -32.08 39.15
CA THR A 724 10.32 -32.22 38.97
C THR A 724 11.02 -32.72 40.24
N ASN A 725 12.00 -33.60 40.07
CA ASN A 725 12.85 -34.11 41.14
C ASN A 725 13.83 -33.04 41.64
N LYS A 726 14.19 -33.12 42.93
CA LYS A 726 15.11 -32.15 43.56
C LYS A 726 16.53 -32.25 42.98
N ILE A 727 17.01 -33.48 42.77
CA ILE A 727 18.35 -33.77 42.26
C ILE A 727 18.23 -34.12 40.77
N PRO A 728 18.98 -33.44 39.89
CA PRO A 728 18.97 -33.75 38.45
C PRO A 728 19.65 -35.10 38.19
N ARG A 729 19.03 -35.93 37.35
CA ARG A 729 19.67 -37.16 36.85
C ARG A 729 20.86 -36.85 35.94
N GLN A 730 21.88 -37.70 35.98
CA GLN A 730 23.01 -37.64 35.04
C GLN A 730 22.59 -38.18 33.68
N VAL A 731 22.87 -37.42 32.61
CA VAL A 731 22.61 -37.83 31.23
C VAL A 731 23.68 -38.86 30.81
N PRO A 732 23.30 -40.05 30.29
CA PRO A 732 24.26 -41.04 29.84
C PRO A 732 25.02 -40.58 28.60
N GLU A 733 26.20 -41.18 28.35
CA GLU A 733 26.98 -40.90 27.14
C GLU A 733 26.17 -41.24 25.89
N GLN A 734 26.04 -40.26 25.01
CA GLN A 734 25.24 -40.37 23.80
C GLN A 734 26.08 -40.93 22.65
N ALA A 735 25.46 -41.73 21.78
CA ALA A 735 26.09 -42.17 20.53
C ALA A 735 26.49 -40.96 19.66
N TRP A 736 27.51 -41.14 18.81
CA TRP A 736 28.08 -40.04 18.00
C TRP A 736 27.04 -39.29 17.15
N TYR A 737 26.04 -40.00 16.59
CA TYR A 737 24.97 -39.42 15.78
C TYR A 737 23.90 -38.68 16.60
N MET A 738 23.89 -38.87 17.93
CA MET A 738 23.04 -38.14 18.88
C MET A 738 23.80 -36.99 19.55
N HIS A 739 25.05 -36.74 19.17
CA HIS A 739 25.80 -35.59 19.65
C HIS A 739 25.07 -34.28 19.28
N PRO A 740 24.92 -33.31 20.20
CA PRO A 740 24.09 -32.12 19.98
C PRO A 740 24.41 -31.37 18.69
N ALA A 741 25.70 -31.11 18.41
CA ALA A 741 26.11 -30.39 17.20
C ALA A 741 25.69 -31.08 15.90
N PHE A 742 25.86 -32.41 15.82
CA PHE A 742 25.55 -33.18 14.63
C PHE A 742 24.03 -33.28 14.41
N SER A 743 23.29 -33.58 15.47
CA SER A 743 21.82 -33.66 15.46
C SER A 743 21.17 -32.33 15.08
N ILE A 744 21.69 -31.21 15.59
CA ILE A 744 21.22 -29.85 15.27
C ILE A 744 21.44 -29.52 13.79
N LEU A 745 22.63 -29.82 13.24
CA LEU A 745 22.94 -29.52 11.84
C LEU A 745 22.08 -30.36 10.89
N ILE A 746 21.99 -31.68 11.10
CA ILE A 746 21.17 -32.55 10.25
C ILE A 746 19.69 -32.15 10.26
N GLY A 747 19.15 -31.80 11.42
CA GLY A 747 17.75 -31.38 11.52
C GLY A 747 17.41 -30.14 10.71
N GLY A 748 18.39 -29.27 10.42
CA GLY A 748 18.19 -28.05 9.63
C GLY A 748 18.15 -28.26 8.11
N ILE A 749 18.66 -29.40 7.62
CA ILE A 749 18.75 -29.69 6.18
C ILE A 749 17.35 -29.81 5.55
N LEU A 750 16.43 -30.50 6.22
CA LEU A 750 15.10 -30.77 5.67
C LEU A 750 14.23 -29.50 5.57
N PRO A 751 14.10 -28.66 6.61
CA PRO A 751 13.40 -27.38 6.48
C PRO A 751 14.00 -26.46 5.41
N PHE A 752 15.33 -26.46 5.25
CA PHE A 752 15.98 -25.71 4.18
C PHE A 752 15.67 -26.27 2.79
N GLY A 753 15.72 -27.59 2.62
CA GLY A 753 15.38 -28.27 1.36
C GLY A 753 13.96 -27.99 0.90
N ALA A 754 13.01 -27.88 1.83
CA ALA A 754 11.61 -27.55 1.54
C ALA A 754 11.38 -26.13 0.99
N VAL A 755 12.30 -25.20 1.22
CA VAL A 755 12.17 -23.79 0.78
C VAL A 755 13.21 -23.36 -0.26
N PHE A 756 14.18 -24.22 -0.57
CA PHE A 756 15.34 -23.88 -1.39
C PHE A 756 14.99 -23.31 -2.77
N ILE A 757 14.03 -23.92 -3.47
CA ILE A 757 13.66 -23.48 -4.83
C ILE A 757 12.95 -22.13 -4.79
N GLU A 758 12.02 -21.91 -3.85
CA GLU A 758 11.38 -20.60 -3.71
C GLU A 758 12.38 -19.53 -3.26
N LEU A 759 13.34 -19.88 -2.41
CA LEU A 759 14.42 -18.99 -2.02
C LEU A 759 15.23 -18.51 -3.24
N PHE A 760 15.51 -19.38 -4.21
CA PHE A 760 16.16 -18.98 -5.47
C PHE A 760 15.38 -17.89 -6.21
N PHE A 761 14.06 -18.04 -6.32
CA PHE A 761 13.19 -17.05 -6.98
C PHE A 761 13.09 -15.75 -6.19
N ILE A 762 13.01 -15.83 -4.86
CA ILE A 762 13.02 -14.65 -3.98
C ILE A 762 14.34 -13.87 -4.15
N LEU A 763 15.48 -14.55 -4.13
CA LEU A 763 16.79 -13.91 -4.32
C LEU A 763 16.92 -13.29 -5.71
N THR A 764 16.45 -13.99 -6.74
CA THR A 764 16.43 -13.48 -8.12
C THR A 764 15.56 -12.23 -8.24
N SER A 765 14.39 -12.20 -7.61
CA SER A 765 13.52 -11.02 -7.62
C SER A 765 14.18 -9.82 -6.92
N ILE A 766 14.74 -10.02 -5.73
CA ILE A 766 15.33 -8.94 -4.92
C ILE A 766 16.59 -8.38 -5.58
N TRP A 767 17.50 -9.25 -6.04
CA TRP A 767 18.84 -8.85 -6.49
C TRP A 767 18.97 -8.67 -8.00
N LEU A 768 18.10 -9.26 -8.82
CA LEU A 768 18.11 -9.07 -10.28
C LEU A 768 16.97 -8.18 -10.78
N HIS A 769 16.27 -7.49 -9.87
CA HIS A 769 15.20 -6.54 -10.15
C HIS A 769 14.04 -7.11 -11.00
N GLN A 770 13.74 -8.40 -10.80
CA GLN A 770 12.61 -9.07 -11.44
C GLN A 770 11.37 -9.03 -10.53
N PHE A 771 10.16 -9.01 -11.10
CA PHE A 771 8.93 -9.03 -10.32
C PHE A 771 8.62 -10.43 -9.78
N TYR A 772 8.48 -10.58 -8.46
CA TYR A 772 7.89 -11.76 -7.84
C TYR A 772 6.39 -11.53 -7.64
N TYR A 773 5.55 -12.32 -8.31
CA TYR A 773 4.09 -12.11 -8.30
C TYR A 773 3.32 -13.27 -7.68
N ILE A 774 3.96 -14.39 -7.35
CA ILE A 774 3.25 -15.62 -7.00
C ILE A 774 3.14 -15.82 -5.49
N PHE A 775 2.48 -14.86 -4.83
CA PHE A 775 2.23 -14.90 -3.39
C PHE A 775 1.44 -16.14 -2.93
N GLY A 776 0.61 -16.72 -3.82
CA GLY A 776 -0.10 -17.98 -3.56
C GLY A 776 0.84 -19.16 -3.32
N PHE A 777 1.84 -19.36 -4.19
CA PHE A 777 2.83 -20.43 -4.01
C PHE A 777 3.70 -20.18 -2.77
N LEU A 778 4.10 -18.93 -2.54
CA LEU A 778 4.87 -18.56 -1.34
C LEU A 778 4.12 -18.93 -0.04
N PHE A 779 2.80 -18.73 0.00
CA PHE A 779 1.97 -19.09 1.16
C PHE A 779 1.91 -20.61 1.38
N ILE A 780 1.78 -21.40 0.30
CA ILE A 780 1.79 -22.88 0.39
C ILE A 780 3.15 -23.37 0.90
N VAL A 781 4.25 -22.83 0.36
CA VAL A 781 5.60 -23.20 0.80
C VAL A 781 5.87 -22.77 2.25
N PHE A 782 5.30 -21.66 2.69
CA PHE A 782 5.36 -21.27 4.11
C PHE A 782 4.63 -22.27 5.03
N ILE A 783 3.48 -22.79 4.62
CA ILE A 783 2.78 -23.86 5.37
C ILE A 783 3.64 -25.13 5.42
N ILE A 784 4.21 -25.54 4.28
CA ILE A 784 5.11 -26.69 4.19
C ILE A 784 6.32 -26.53 5.13
N LEU A 785 6.92 -25.33 5.18
CA LEU A 785 8.01 -25.01 6.08
C LEU A 785 7.60 -25.19 7.55
N ILE A 786 6.43 -24.68 7.95
CA ILE A 786 5.93 -24.80 9.33
C ILE A 786 5.80 -26.28 9.71
N ILE A 787 5.18 -27.09 8.85
CA ILE A 787 4.98 -28.52 9.09
C ILE A 787 6.33 -29.24 9.17
N THR A 788 7.21 -29.00 8.20
CA THR A 788 8.54 -29.64 8.16
C THR A 788 9.37 -29.30 9.39
N CYS A 789 9.37 -28.03 9.83
CA CYS A 789 10.04 -27.60 11.06
C CYS A 789 9.47 -28.29 12.30
N ALA A 790 8.15 -28.42 12.39
CA ALA A 790 7.49 -29.07 13.52
C ALA A 790 7.79 -30.58 13.57
N GLU A 791 7.71 -31.27 12.43
CA GLU A 791 7.90 -32.73 12.36
C GLU A 791 9.34 -33.14 12.67
N ILE A 792 10.34 -32.49 12.04
CA ILE A 792 11.74 -32.85 12.25
C ILE A 792 12.17 -32.62 13.71
N THR A 793 11.66 -31.56 14.33
CA THR A 793 11.96 -31.26 15.73
C THR A 793 11.29 -32.23 16.69
N ILE A 794 10.02 -32.60 16.45
CA ILE A 794 9.32 -33.62 17.24
C ILE A 794 10.05 -34.96 17.17
N VAL A 795 10.45 -35.40 15.98
CA VAL A 795 11.15 -36.68 15.77
C VAL A 795 12.49 -36.69 16.52
N LEU A 796 13.30 -35.65 16.35
CA LEU A 796 14.61 -35.58 16.99
C LEU A 796 14.49 -35.40 18.50
N CYS A 797 13.48 -34.65 18.98
CA CYS A 797 13.17 -34.53 20.40
C CYS A 797 12.74 -35.87 20.99
N TYR A 798 11.93 -36.66 20.28
CA TYR A 798 11.52 -37.99 20.73
C TYR A 798 12.71 -38.93 20.85
N PHE A 799 13.56 -39.02 19.83
CA PHE A 799 14.78 -39.83 19.90
C PHE A 799 15.72 -39.39 21.02
N GLN A 800 15.86 -38.08 21.23
CA GLN A 800 16.65 -37.53 22.32
C GLN A 800 16.12 -37.99 23.69
N LEU A 801 14.81 -37.91 23.91
CA LEU A 801 14.19 -38.37 25.15
C LEU A 801 14.34 -39.89 25.33
N CYS A 802 14.20 -40.67 24.25
CA CYS A 802 14.45 -42.12 24.26
C CYS A 802 15.90 -42.48 24.63
N SER A 803 16.85 -41.57 24.43
CA SER A 803 18.25 -41.71 24.86
C SER A 803 18.52 -41.12 26.25
N GLU A 804 17.47 -40.89 27.04
CA GLU A 804 17.53 -40.37 28.42
C GLU A 804 18.12 -38.94 28.54
N ASP A 805 18.15 -38.17 27.45
CA ASP A 805 18.58 -36.78 27.46
C ASP A 805 17.38 -35.82 27.56
N TYR A 806 17.14 -35.29 28.75
CA TYR A 806 16.03 -34.37 29.04
C TYR A 806 16.30 -32.91 28.65
N LEU A 807 17.46 -32.56 28.10
CA LEU A 807 17.87 -31.17 27.79
C LEU A 807 17.31 -30.66 26.44
N TRP A 808 16.03 -30.92 26.18
CA TRP A 808 15.40 -30.73 24.86
C TRP A 808 15.05 -29.27 24.53
N TRP A 809 14.94 -28.38 25.52
CA TRP A 809 14.46 -26.99 25.35
C TRP A 809 15.23 -26.19 24.29
N TRP A 810 16.55 -26.07 24.45
CA TRP A 810 17.40 -25.38 23.47
C TRP A 810 17.64 -26.23 22.24
N ARG A 811 17.71 -27.55 22.41
CA ARG A 811 17.96 -28.48 21.32
C ARG A 811 16.86 -28.42 20.26
N SER A 812 15.60 -28.46 20.67
CA SER A 812 14.43 -28.29 19.78
C SER A 812 14.43 -26.95 19.02
N TYR A 813 14.77 -25.86 19.71
CA TYR A 813 14.88 -24.54 19.09
C TYR A 813 16.01 -24.50 18.05
N LEU A 814 17.20 -25.01 18.40
CA LEU A 814 18.38 -24.97 17.53
C LEU A 814 18.27 -25.92 16.34
N THR A 815 17.63 -27.08 16.50
CA THR A 815 17.47 -28.09 15.44
C THR A 815 16.72 -27.55 14.21
N SER A 816 15.63 -26.81 14.42
CA SER A 816 14.92 -26.16 13.31
C SER A 816 15.57 -24.83 12.93
N GLY A 817 16.08 -24.07 13.91
CA GLY A 817 16.78 -22.81 13.70
C GLY A 817 18.03 -22.94 12.82
N SER A 818 18.75 -24.06 12.89
CA SER A 818 19.98 -24.31 12.11
C SER A 818 19.76 -24.25 10.58
N SER A 819 18.52 -24.39 10.11
CA SER A 819 18.12 -24.13 8.71
C SER A 819 18.58 -22.74 8.20
N ALA A 820 18.70 -21.75 9.07
CA ALA A 820 19.23 -20.42 8.76
C ALA A 820 20.71 -20.42 8.34
N LEU A 821 21.52 -21.34 8.87
CA LEU A 821 22.91 -21.49 8.46
C LEU A 821 22.99 -21.93 7.00
N TYR A 822 22.17 -22.91 6.61
CA TYR A 822 22.07 -23.37 5.23
C TYR A 822 21.58 -22.27 4.29
N LEU A 823 20.61 -21.45 4.73
CA LEU A 823 20.18 -20.25 4.00
C LEU A 823 21.36 -19.29 3.77
N PHE A 824 22.17 -19.01 4.79
CA PHE A 824 23.32 -18.11 4.66
C PHE A 824 24.43 -18.69 3.77
N LEU A 825 24.72 -19.99 3.89
CA LEU A 825 25.68 -20.69 3.01
C LEU A 825 25.20 -20.67 1.55
N TYR A 826 23.90 -20.88 1.33
CA TYR A 826 23.32 -20.77 0.00
C TYR A 826 23.36 -19.34 -0.53
N ALA A 827 23.12 -18.34 0.30
CA ALA A 827 23.27 -16.95 -0.08
C ALA A 827 24.71 -16.64 -0.52
N ALA A 828 25.71 -17.19 0.17
CA ALA A 828 27.11 -17.09 -0.25
C ALA A 828 27.36 -17.81 -1.59
N PHE A 829 26.85 -19.02 -1.77
CA PHE A 829 26.93 -19.73 -3.05
C PHE A 829 26.27 -18.96 -4.19
N TYR A 830 25.09 -18.38 -3.96
CA TYR A 830 24.35 -17.59 -4.93
C TYR A 830 25.14 -16.33 -5.34
N PHE A 831 25.79 -15.67 -4.38
CA PHE A 831 26.66 -14.52 -4.64
C PHE A 831 27.77 -14.85 -5.65
N PHE A 832 28.48 -15.96 -5.46
CA PHE A 832 29.61 -16.31 -6.33
C PHE A 832 29.20 -16.94 -7.67
N THR A 833 28.00 -17.50 -7.78
CA THR A 833 27.58 -18.26 -8.98
C THR A 833 26.57 -17.53 -9.87
N LYS A 834 25.77 -16.61 -9.32
CA LYS A 834 24.68 -15.94 -10.04
C LYS A 834 24.83 -14.42 -10.11
N LEU A 835 25.49 -13.80 -9.14
CA LEU A 835 25.63 -12.34 -9.09
C LEU A 835 27.00 -11.89 -9.62
N ASP A 836 27.00 -10.98 -10.61
CA ASP A 836 28.22 -10.31 -11.12
C ASP A 836 28.47 -9.00 -10.35
N ILE A 837 28.57 -9.09 -9.02
CA ILE A 837 28.81 -7.90 -8.18
C ILE A 837 30.30 -7.54 -8.16
N LYS A 838 30.63 -6.34 -8.66
CA LYS A 838 32.03 -5.89 -8.78
C LYS A 838 32.53 -5.01 -7.65
N LYS A 839 31.64 -4.29 -6.96
CA LYS A 839 32.02 -3.32 -5.93
C LYS A 839 32.02 -3.96 -4.53
N PRO A 840 33.04 -3.71 -3.68
CA PRO A 840 33.13 -4.30 -2.35
C PRO A 840 32.00 -3.82 -1.42
N VAL A 841 31.59 -2.55 -1.54
CA VAL A 841 30.47 -1.99 -0.77
C VAL A 841 29.18 -2.75 -1.05
N SER A 842 28.92 -3.07 -2.32
CA SER A 842 27.76 -3.85 -2.76
C SER A 842 27.78 -5.28 -2.20
N GLY A 843 28.96 -5.90 -2.14
CA GLY A 843 29.15 -7.18 -1.46
C GLY A 843 28.84 -7.09 0.03
N ALA A 844 29.32 -6.06 0.73
CA ALA A 844 29.01 -5.84 2.14
C ALA A 844 27.51 -5.63 2.39
N LEU A 845 26.81 -4.90 1.50
CA LEU A 845 25.36 -4.75 1.54
C LEU A 845 24.63 -6.08 1.36
N TYR A 846 25.03 -6.86 0.36
CA TYR A 846 24.47 -8.18 0.12
C TYR A 846 24.59 -9.07 1.37
N PHE A 847 25.81 -9.27 1.87
CA PHE A 847 26.02 -10.13 3.04
C PHE A 847 25.37 -9.58 4.31
N GLY A 848 25.33 -8.25 4.48
CA GLY A 848 24.64 -7.62 5.60
C GLY A 848 23.13 -7.86 5.59
N TYR A 849 22.46 -7.66 4.45
CA TYR A 849 21.03 -7.96 4.33
C TYR A 849 20.73 -9.47 4.41
N MET A 850 21.60 -10.32 3.85
CA MET A 850 21.45 -11.77 3.95
C MET A 850 21.70 -12.30 5.36
N LEU A 851 22.56 -11.64 6.15
CA LEU A 851 22.72 -11.92 7.57
C LEU A 851 21.45 -11.57 8.36
N ILE A 852 20.83 -10.42 8.07
CA ILE A 852 19.54 -10.02 8.65
C ILE A 852 18.45 -11.04 8.31
N ALA A 853 18.37 -11.46 7.03
CA ALA A 853 17.41 -12.44 6.57
C ALA A 853 17.62 -13.81 7.25
N SER A 854 18.86 -14.29 7.31
CA SER A 854 19.22 -15.54 8.00
C SER A 854 18.91 -15.48 9.49
N TYR A 855 19.23 -14.37 10.18
CA TYR A 855 18.92 -14.22 11.60
C TYR A 855 17.42 -14.20 11.86
N SER A 856 16.64 -13.51 11.02
CA SER A 856 15.17 -13.51 11.10
C SER A 856 14.61 -14.92 10.87
N PHE A 857 15.16 -15.66 9.91
CA PHE A 857 14.78 -17.03 9.62
C PHE A 857 15.09 -17.97 10.80
N PHE A 858 16.26 -17.83 11.44
CA PHE A 858 16.65 -18.58 12.64
C PHE A 858 15.64 -18.39 13.78
N VAL A 859 15.21 -17.14 14.00
CA VAL A 859 14.26 -16.80 15.06
C VAL A 859 12.87 -17.38 14.78
N LEU A 860 12.44 -17.35 13.53
CA LEU A 860 11.17 -17.90 13.08
C LEU A 860 11.14 -19.44 13.17
N THR A 861 12.05 -20.12 12.49
CA THR A 861 12.05 -21.60 12.40
C THR A 861 12.33 -22.22 13.76
N GLY A 862 13.26 -21.65 14.53
CA GLY A 862 13.55 -22.11 15.90
C GLY A 862 12.34 -22.02 16.83
N THR A 863 11.52 -20.97 16.70
CA THR A 863 10.31 -20.81 17.51
C THR A 863 9.22 -21.81 17.13
N ILE A 864 9.05 -22.10 15.84
CA ILE A 864 8.12 -23.14 15.36
C ILE A 864 8.50 -24.50 15.95
N GLY A 865 9.79 -24.86 15.85
CA GLY A 865 10.29 -26.12 16.39
C GLY A 865 10.18 -26.23 17.91
N PHE A 866 10.47 -25.13 18.63
CA PHE A 866 10.30 -25.07 20.07
C PHE A 866 8.85 -25.33 20.50
N TYR A 867 7.87 -24.63 19.91
CA TYR A 867 6.46 -24.82 20.28
C TYR A 867 5.94 -26.21 19.91
N ALA A 868 6.39 -26.77 18.78
CA ALA A 868 6.05 -28.13 18.38
C ALA A 868 6.53 -29.14 19.42
N CYS A 869 7.80 -29.07 19.83
CA CYS A 869 8.35 -29.93 20.89
C CYS A 869 7.73 -29.67 22.26
N PHE A 870 7.47 -28.41 22.62
CA PHE A 870 6.83 -28.05 23.88
C PHE A 870 5.42 -28.63 23.98
N TRP A 871 4.64 -28.58 22.90
CA TRP A 871 3.31 -29.17 22.89
C TRP A 871 3.38 -30.71 22.90
N PHE A 872 4.27 -31.29 22.09
CA PHE A 872 4.49 -32.74 22.03
C PHE A 872 4.91 -33.32 23.40
N THR A 873 5.94 -32.77 24.03
CA THR A 873 6.42 -33.22 25.35
C THR A 873 5.32 -33.13 26.40
N ARG A 874 4.59 -32.01 26.46
CA ARG A 874 3.47 -31.90 27.40
C ARG A 874 2.38 -32.93 27.14
N LEU A 875 2.05 -33.18 25.87
CA LEU A 875 1.04 -34.17 25.50
C LEU A 875 1.43 -35.57 25.96
N ILE A 876 2.66 -36.03 25.65
CA ILE A 876 3.11 -37.38 26.00
C ILE A 876 3.16 -37.60 27.52
N TYR A 877 3.67 -36.64 28.29
CA TYR A 877 3.75 -36.77 29.76
C TYR A 877 2.42 -36.53 30.47
N SER A 878 1.47 -35.82 29.85
CA SER A 878 0.10 -35.69 30.39
C SER A 878 -0.76 -36.94 30.15
N SER A 879 -0.40 -37.75 29.16
CA SER A 879 -1.15 -38.96 28.79
C SER A 879 -0.83 -40.18 29.66
N VAL A 880 0.21 -40.08 30.48
CA VAL A 880 0.69 -41.13 31.38
C VAL A 880 0.46 -40.68 32.82
N LYS A 881 -0.13 -41.54 33.66
CA LYS A 881 -0.33 -41.24 35.08
C LYS A 881 0.97 -41.51 35.84
N PHE A 882 1.63 -40.45 36.29
CA PHE A 882 2.75 -40.53 37.22
C PHE A 882 2.23 -40.01 38.57
N ASP A 883 1.73 -40.90 39.43
CA ASP A 883 1.19 -40.55 40.77
C ASP A 883 2.30 -40.16 41.76
#